data_AF-A0A7V9UFY7-F1
#
_entry.id   AF-A0A7V9UFY7-F1
#
_cell.length_a   1.000
_cell.length_b   1.000
_cell.length_c   1.000
_cell.angle_alpha   90.00
_cell.angle_beta   90.00
_cell.angle_gamma   90.00
#
_symmetry.space_group_name_H-M   'P 1'
#
loop_
_entity.id
_entity.type
_entity.pdbx_description
1 polymer ?
#
loop_
_entity_poly.entity_id
_entity_poly.type
_entity_poly.pdbx_seq_one_letter_code
_entity_poly.pdbx_strand_id
1 'polypeptide(L)'
;MVKFRPKSRHSQQSPSISVKANQVLNIILVAFVLILVRLWHLTIVQHEAREEESRRPQSRTVIESAKRGTIVDRFGLPLAVNRMQYNAAILYAPIRQIPSVRWEKDSSGQRIKRFLRKEYISKLSKLLAETLGLDAERLEDLIHSKGALYNQIPFILKDEISEREYYELKALERDWPGIQMQRLPRRHYPFGLVAGDIIGYMGAINRKEYENIIAEINFLQTALDTSFQSGESGEPKPMPEGFEHFDDIDQRLQLLKDKAYSLVDYVGKTGIEGKYERELRGSSGKKSYYSDARGNFLRELPGSRKAHSGNRLQLTIASELQEFAEKLLIQNEQIRETRMTLLDATQKKLLALKKPWIKGGAIVVMDPFTGEVITLASHPRYNPNDFILSGNPDLCKLQKANILRWFEAEGHIADIWDQRYPLTREHYDYTLKDISEEKKLLTWQIFLEMILPPGHPALKTLGNEMSIAKAIEINTTASMLLESVGSDDLLPVLTKLLAQDESMLQRLPASDLSMYKHHLEPVLKAMTTNDDRVLFIDLCRLAVDETRFTPSLIAAVGSQSLSEYRDTSAAMVTIEEFCQTMAKELFRDVYFANWRKENEKPFLKLKREEEKSQKRYAKPYIDLLDAKESELFKGFWFQNKWQLIETLLFGQPTESIDPAITPYLSYFSQWHTEISQGAHHELDSHQAYKKLQKALSAIVPSERIAYLQTLRGYRQLNRPLISSYSTLQKGKRQLLEKHLAAAFYPPYGFGYGRSQAYRQATTQGSIFKLVTAYEALIQKYNALGLESPSVSQLNPLTMVESFFTQAKESYMGYHADGKALPRFYKGGRLPRSTKNHLGKLDLLGAIEVSSNPYFSLLAGDILSSPNDMAAAASKFSYGKRTGIDLPAEISGQIPKDLETNRTGLYSMAIGQHTLVVTPLQTSVMLSALANGGTILTPHIVKGKSLSLKTKQLPMPTVVRRILLEGMHRVVVKSQGESLFSLSRLYRKHPEAISDYVDLKDQLLGKTGTAESIERLDLDKEKGIKIYNHVWFGGIAFEKSKELFVSKDPYGTPDLVVVVYLRYGGFGKEAGPIAAQIVSKWRELKAAHKIKKIH
;
A
#
# COMPACT_ATOMS: atom_id res chain seq x y z
N MET A 1 -31.59 -5.01 105.33
CA MET A 1 -32.65 -5.14 106.36
C MET A 1 -34.01 -5.34 105.70
N VAL A 2 -34.55 -6.54 105.87
CA VAL A 2 -35.95 -7.02 105.87
C VAL A 2 -37.06 -6.17 105.21
N LYS A 3 -37.74 -6.70 104.18
CA LYS A 3 -39.07 -7.36 104.31
C LYS A 3 -39.62 -7.87 102.96
N PHE A 4 -39.81 -9.19 102.90
CA PHE A 4 -40.67 -9.90 101.96
C PHE A 4 -42.15 -9.57 102.24
N ARG A 5 -42.95 -9.42 101.18
CA ARG A 5 -44.39 -9.72 101.16
C ARG A 5 -44.73 -10.43 99.83
N PRO A 6 -45.67 -11.40 99.81
CA PRO A 6 -45.83 -12.34 98.71
C PRO A 6 -46.91 -11.96 97.70
N LYS A 7 -46.80 -12.60 96.55
CA LYS A 7 -47.64 -12.54 95.33
C LYS A 7 -49.07 -13.07 95.56
N SER A 8 -50.04 -12.43 94.91
CA SER A 8 -51.29 -13.04 94.48
C SER A 8 -51.40 -12.97 92.95
N ARG A 9 -51.55 -14.15 92.32
CA ARG A 9 -51.79 -14.36 90.89
C ARG A 9 -53.20 -13.90 90.52
N HIS A 10 -53.33 -13.08 89.48
CA HIS A 10 -54.51 -13.06 88.63
C HIS A 10 -54.13 -13.49 87.21
N SER A 11 -54.79 -14.57 86.77
CA SER A 11 -54.76 -15.13 85.43
C SER A 11 -55.49 -14.22 84.44
N GLN A 12 -54.75 -13.54 83.56
CA GLN A 12 -55.32 -12.98 82.34
C GLN A 12 -55.14 -13.99 81.21
N GLN A 13 -56.26 -14.50 80.71
CA GLN A 13 -56.38 -15.48 79.65
C GLN A 13 -55.66 -15.01 78.38
N SER A 14 -54.71 -15.80 77.89
CA SER A 14 -54.13 -15.63 76.57
C SER A 14 -55.22 -15.81 75.50
N PRO A 15 -55.40 -14.89 74.54
CA PRO A 15 -56.45 -15.03 73.53
C PRO A 15 -56.23 -16.29 72.70
N SER A 16 -57.33 -17.01 72.40
CA SER A 16 -57.33 -18.25 71.64
C SER A 16 -56.64 -18.09 70.27
N ILE A 17 -56.08 -19.18 69.73
CA ILE A 17 -55.36 -19.18 68.45
C ILE A 17 -56.25 -18.58 67.32
N SER A 18 -57.56 -18.81 67.36
CA SER A 18 -58.54 -18.25 66.42
C SER A 18 -58.63 -16.72 66.47
N VAL A 19 -58.49 -16.10 67.64
CA VAL A 19 -58.55 -14.63 67.79
C VAL A 19 -57.27 -13.98 67.28
N LYS A 20 -56.10 -14.59 67.53
CA LYS A 20 -54.83 -14.11 66.96
C LYS A 20 -54.79 -14.29 65.43
N ALA A 21 -55.28 -15.41 64.92
CA ALA A 21 -55.39 -15.65 63.48
C ALA A 21 -56.33 -14.63 62.81
N ASN A 22 -57.48 -14.32 63.40
CA ASN A 22 -58.39 -13.29 62.89
C ASN A 22 -57.78 -11.88 62.95
N GLN A 23 -56.97 -11.56 63.97
CA GLN A 23 -56.27 -10.27 64.02
C GLN A 23 -55.21 -10.16 62.91
N VAL A 24 -54.42 -11.22 62.67
CA VAL A 24 -53.47 -11.25 61.56
C VAL A 24 -54.18 -11.20 60.21
N LEU A 25 -55.28 -11.94 60.05
CA LEU A 25 -56.10 -11.91 58.84
C LEU A 25 -56.68 -10.52 58.58
N ASN A 26 -57.16 -9.83 59.62
CA ASN A 26 -57.65 -8.46 59.49
C ASN A 26 -56.53 -7.47 59.15
N ILE A 27 -55.33 -7.63 59.71
CA ILE A 27 -54.17 -6.81 59.33
C ILE A 27 -53.81 -7.04 57.85
N ILE A 28 -53.80 -8.30 57.41
CA ILE A 28 -53.56 -8.65 56.00
C ILE A 28 -54.66 -8.08 55.10
N LEU A 29 -55.94 -8.17 55.53
CA LEU A 29 -57.08 -7.64 54.78
C LEU A 29 -56.98 -6.12 54.65
N VAL A 30 -56.65 -5.42 55.72
CA VAL A 30 -56.43 -3.95 55.71
C VAL A 30 -55.24 -3.59 54.81
N ALA A 31 -54.14 -4.36 54.86
CA ALA A 31 -53.01 -4.17 53.95
C ALA A 31 -53.42 -4.40 52.49
N PHE A 32 -54.23 -5.42 52.20
CA PHE A 32 -54.77 -5.68 50.86
C PHE A 32 -55.70 -4.56 50.38
N VAL A 33 -56.55 -4.03 51.26
CA VAL A 33 -57.42 -2.88 50.95
C VAL A 33 -56.57 -1.65 50.67
N LEU A 34 -55.52 -1.38 51.46
CA LEU A 34 -54.58 -0.27 51.20
C LEU A 34 -53.84 -0.44 49.87
N ILE A 35 -53.43 -1.66 49.53
CA ILE A 35 -52.82 -1.97 48.24
C ILE A 35 -53.83 -1.74 47.12
N LEU A 36 -55.07 -2.23 47.24
CA LEU A 36 -56.14 -2.05 46.25
C LEU A 36 -56.50 -0.58 46.06
N VAL A 37 -56.60 0.20 47.14
CA VAL A 37 -56.83 1.64 47.09
C VAL A 37 -55.64 2.34 46.43
N ARG A 38 -54.40 1.94 46.73
CA ARG A 38 -53.21 2.49 46.07
C ARG A 38 -53.16 2.12 44.59
N LEU A 39 -53.57 0.91 44.24
CA LEU A 39 -53.67 0.42 42.87
C LEU A 39 -54.72 1.22 42.11
N TRP A 40 -55.93 1.36 42.67
CA TRP A 40 -57.00 2.20 42.14
C TRP A 40 -56.56 3.65 41.96
N HIS A 41 -55.86 4.22 42.94
CA HIS A 41 -55.30 5.57 42.83
C HIS A 41 -54.27 5.69 41.69
N LEU A 42 -53.43 4.67 41.49
CA LEU A 42 -52.46 4.66 40.39
C LEU A 42 -53.10 4.39 39.02
N THR A 43 -54.13 3.54 38.94
CA THR A 43 -54.72 3.08 37.68
C THR A 43 -55.93 3.88 37.22
N ILE A 44 -56.61 4.61 38.11
CA ILE A 44 -57.80 5.41 37.78
C ILE A 44 -57.52 6.89 38.01
N VAL A 45 -57.08 7.28 39.22
CA VAL A 45 -56.88 8.71 39.54
C VAL A 45 -55.65 9.29 38.83
N GLN A 46 -54.52 8.57 38.83
CA GLN A 46 -53.30 8.99 38.15
C GLN A 46 -53.20 8.46 36.72
N HIS A 47 -54.25 7.82 36.17
CA HIS A 47 -54.20 7.23 34.83
C HIS A 47 -53.85 8.26 33.77
N GLU A 48 -54.60 9.37 33.73
CA GLU A 48 -54.41 10.43 32.75
C GLU A 48 -53.03 11.08 32.91
N ALA A 49 -52.61 11.37 34.15
CA ALA A 49 -51.29 11.93 34.43
C ALA A 49 -50.13 10.99 34.03
N ARG A 50 -50.28 9.68 34.23
CA ARG A 50 -49.30 8.63 33.84
C ARG A 50 -49.31 8.38 32.33
N GLU A 51 -50.48 8.46 31.70
CA GLU A 51 -50.63 8.35 30.25
C GLU A 51 -49.99 9.56 29.57
N GLU A 52 -50.20 10.76 30.11
CA GLU A 52 -49.55 11.99 29.67
C GLU A 52 -48.02 11.96 29.91
N GLU A 53 -47.58 11.40 31.04
CA GLU A 53 -46.16 11.09 31.29
C GLU A 53 -45.56 10.10 30.29
N SER A 54 -46.32 9.07 29.88
CA SER A 54 -45.88 8.11 28.87
C SER A 54 -45.81 8.70 27.46
N ARG A 55 -46.61 9.75 27.21
CA ARG A 55 -46.60 10.55 25.99
C ARG A 55 -45.57 11.68 26.04
N ARG A 56 -44.86 11.88 27.17
CA ARG A 56 -43.82 12.91 27.26
C ARG A 56 -42.76 12.63 26.19
N PRO A 57 -42.49 13.62 25.33
CA PRO A 57 -41.55 13.42 24.25
C PRO A 57 -40.15 13.15 24.81
N GLN A 58 -39.51 12.13 24.26
CA GLN A 58 -38.15 11.77 24.67
C GLN A 58 -37.15 12.68 23.97
N SER A 59 -36.12 13.14 24.69
CA SER A 59 -35.01 13.86 24.08
C SER A 59 -34.08 12.88 23.36
N ARG A 60 -33.93 13.03 22.05
CA ARG A 60 -32.96 12.29 21.23
C ARG A 60 -31.93 13.24 20.67
N THR A 61 -30.65 12.90 20.81
CA THR A 61 -29.55 13.65 20.19
C THR A 61 -29.05 12.91 18.95
N VAL A 62 -29.14 13.56 17.79
CA VAL A 62 -28.61 13.06 16.51
C VAL A 62 -27.30 13.79 16.22
N ILE A 63 -26.26 13.04 15.87
CA ILE A 63 -24.98 13.59 15.45
C ILE A 63 -25.12 14.02 13.98
N GLU A 64 -24.87 15.28 13.69
CA GLU A 64 -24.80 15.80 12.33
C GLU A 64 -23.34 15.78 11.87
N SER A 65 -23.04 15.03 10.81
CA SER A 65 -21.67 14.91 10.30
C SER A 65 -21.21 16.22 9.66
N ALA A 66 -19.97 16.60 9.97
CA ALA A 66 -19.32 17.74 9.33
C ALA A 66 -18.92 17.41 7.88
N LYS A 67 -19.04 18.39 6.99
CA LYS A 67 -18.45 18.28 5.65
C LYS A 67 -16.93 18.37 5.78
N ARG A 68 -16.22 17.36 5.26
CA ARG A 68 -14.76 17.36 5.21
C ARG A 68 -14.25 18.52 4.36
N GLY A 69 -13.18 19.19 4.78
CA GLY A 69 -12.52 20.27 4.04
C GLY A 69 -12.04 19.81 2.66
N THR A 70 -12.14 20.71 1.68
CA THR A 70 -11.60 20.47 0.33
C THR A 70 -10.10 20.72 0.30
N ILE A 71 -9.37 19.90 -0.46
CA ILE A 71 -7.95 20.13 -0.74
C ILE A 71 -7.85 20.70 -2.15
N VAL A 72 -7.20 21.84 -2.29
CA VAL A 72 -7.00 22.51 -3.58
C VAL A 72 -5.52 22.75 -3.83
N ASP A 73 -5.15 22.83 -5.10
CA ASP A 73 -3.80 23.18 -5.52
C ASP A 73 -3.49 24.68 -5.35
N ARG A 74 -2.31 25.10 -5.78
CA ARG A 74 -1.87 26.50 -5.67
C ARG A 74 -2.71 27.48 -6.48
N PHE A 75 -3.31 27.03 -7.59
CA PHE A 75 -4.15 27.82 -8.47
C PHE A 75 -5.65 27.72 -8.09
N GLY A 76 -5.99 26.89 -7.11
CA GLY A 76 -7.35 26.70 -6.60
C GLY A 76 -8.10 25.52 -7.21
N LEU A 77 -7.44 24.69 -8.03
CA LEU A 77 -8.02 23.49 -8.63
C LEU A 77 -8.27 22.41 -7.56
N PRO A 78 -9.44 21.75 -7.56
CA PRO A 78 -9.80 20.77 -6.55
C PRO A 78 -9.05 19.44 -6.72
N LEU A 79 -8.20 19.11 -5.76
CA LEU A 79 -7.48 17.83 -5.68
C LEU A 79 -8.25 16.76 -4.90
N ALA A 80 -9.01 17.17 -3.89
CA ALA A 80 -9.87 16.28 -3.11
C ALA A 80 -11.15 17.01 -2.68
N VAL A 81 -12.30 16.46 -3.06
CA VAL A 81 -13.64 17.02 -2.85
C VAL A 81 -14.59 15.98 -2.29
N ASN A 82 -15.74 16.42 -1.80
CA ASN A 82 -16.79 15.49 -1.41
C ASN A 82 -17.87 15.47 -2.49
N ARG A 83 -18.16 14.29 -3.05
CA ARG A 83 -19.33 14.05 -3.91
C ARG A 83 -20.48 13.54 -3.05
N MET A 84 -21.71 13.88 -3.43
CA MET A 84 -22.89 13.34 -2.75
C MET A 84 -23.09 11.88 -3.15
N GLN A 85 -23.23 11.01 -2.16
CA GLN A 85 -23.65 9.63 -2.33
C GLN A 85 -25.06 9.47 -1.74
N TYR A 86 -25.89 8.73 -2.46
CA TYR A 86 -27.25 8.38 -2.04
C TYR A 86 -27.28 6.91 -1.61
N ASN A 87 -27.89 6.64 -0.46
CA ASN A 87 -27.98 5.31 0.11
C ASN A 87 -29.43 4.99 0.49
N ALA A 88 -29.85 3.76 0.21
CA ALA A 88 -31.09 3.21 0.70
C ALA A 88 -30.85 2.49 2.03
N ALA A 89 -31.52 2.92 3.09
CA ALA A 89 -31.44 2.31 4.42
C ALA A 89 -32.83 1.99 4.98
N ILE A 90 -32.85 1.06 5.95
CA ILE A 90 -34.03 0.76 6.76
C ILE A 90 -33.77 1.09 8.23
N LEU A 91 -34.71 1.80 8.84
CA LEU A 91 -34.80 1.99 10.28
C LEU A 91 -35.91 1.09 10.84
N TYR A 92 -35.57 0.17 11.74
CA TYR A 92 -36.55 -0.80 12.25
C TYR A 92 -37.44 -0.24 13.37
N ALA A 93 -37.06 0.85 14.04
CA ALA A 93 -37.84 1.44 15.13
C ALA A 93 -39.31 1.78 14.74
N PRO A 94 -39.59 2.42 13.59
CA PRO A 94 -40.95 2.59 13.08
C PRO A 94 -41.68 1.26 12.82
N ILE A 95 -41.00 0.29 12.20
CA ILE A 95 -41.57 -1.04 11.89
C ILE A 95 -41.99 -1.77 13.17
N ARG A 96 -41.26 -1.58 14.27
CA ARG A 96 -41.56 -2.20 15.57
C ARG A 96 -42.90 -1.74 16.16
N GLN A 97 -43.41 -0.58 15.77
CA GLN A 97 -44.71 -0.08 16.26
C GLN A 97 -45.89 -0.85 15.63
N ILE A 98 -45.68 -1.45 14.46
CA ILE A 98 -46.66 -2.32 13.84
C ILE A 98 -46.82 -3.55 14.76
N PRO A 99 -48.05 -3.87 15.22
CA PRO A 99 -48.28 -5.04 16.07
C PRO A 99 -47.72 -6.30 15.43
N SER A 100 -47.01 -7.12 16.21
CA SER A 100 -46.50 -8.40 15.72
C SER A 100 -47.64 -9.34 15.32
N VAL A 101 -48.75 -9.28 16.06
CA VAL A 101 -49.93 -10.12 15.90
C VAL A 101 -51.20 -9.30 16.14
N ARG A 102 -52.23 -9.54 15.33
CA ARG A 102 -53.62 -9.14 15.60
C ARG A 102 -54.54 -10.33 15.41
N TRP A 103 -55.56 -10.42 16.24
CA TRP A 103 -56.61 -11.40 16.08
C TRP A 103 -57.71 -10.80 15.20
N GLU A 104 -58.01 -11.42 14.08
CA GLU A 104 -59.11 -11.05 13.19
C GLU A 104 -60.11 -12.21 13.14
N LYS A 105 -61.40 -11.90 12.99
CA LYS A 105 -62.43 -12.93 12.79
C LYS A 105 -62.57 -13.16 11.29
N ASP A 106 -62.50 -14.41 10.87
CA ASP A 106 -62.80 -14.80 9.49
C ASP A 106 -64.31 -14.65 9.20
N SER A 107 -64.69 -14.76 7.94
CA SER A 107 -66.05 -14.86 7.39
C SER A 107 -66.94 -15.91 8.09
N SER A 108 -66.35 -16.90 8.77
CA SER A 108 -66.99 -17.93 9.58
C SER A 108 -67.03 -17.63 11.09
N GLY A 109 -66.56 -16.45 11.53
CA GLY A 109 -66.54 -16.02 12.93
C GLY A 109 -65.38 -16.56 13.78
N GLN A 110 -64.50 -17.38 13.21
CA GLN A 110 -63.36 -17.98 13.90
C GLN A 110 -62.20 -16.97 14.04
N ARG A 111 -61.58 -16.91 15.23
CA ARG A 111 -60.45 -15.98 15.50
C ARG A 111 -59.16 -16.52 14.89
N ILE A 112 -58.68 -15.90 13.82
CA ILE A 112 -57.43 -16.22 13.16
C ILE A 112 -56.33 -15.26 13.65
N LYS A 113 -55.14 -15.82 13.91
CA LYS A 113 -53.96 -15.08 14.33
C LYS A 113 -53.22 -14.54 13.10
N ARG A 114 -53.27 -13.24 12.87
CA ARG A 114 -52.65 -12.58 11.71
C ARG A 114 -51.33 -11.89 12.10
N PHE A 115 -50.26 -12.11 11.34
CA PHE A 115 -48.91 -11.60 11.61
C PHE A 115 -48.61 -10.31 10.83
N LEU A 116 -49.30 -9.22 11.18
CA LEU A 116 -49.23 -7.93 10.47
C LEU A 116 -47.81 -7.42 10.19
N ARG A 117 -46.92 -7.44 11.20
CA ARG A 117 -45.54 -6.95 11.00
C ARG A 117 -44.77 -7.81 9.99
N LYS A 118 -44.99 -9.13 9.98
CA LYS A 118 -44.34 -10.03 9.04
C LYS A 118 -44.86 -9.79 7.62
N GLU A 119 -46.18 -9.70 7.46
CA GLU A 119 -46.81 -9.34 6.18
C GLU A 119 -46.31 -7.98 5.65
N TYR A 120 -46.16 -6.99 6.53
CA TYR A 120 -45.64 -5.68 6.18
C TYR A 120 -44.19 -5.76 5.68
N ILE A 121 -43.30 -6.41 6.43
CA ILE A 121 -41.89 -6.56 6.04
C ILE A 121 -41.80 -7.30 4.71
N SER A 122 -42.58 -8.36 4.50
CA SER A 122 -42.58 -9.09 3.23
C SER A 122 -43.01 -8.22 2.04
N LYS A 123 -44.06 -7.40 2.20
CA LYS A 123 -44.47 -6.43 1.16
C LYS A 123 -43.40 -5.35 0.91
N LEU A 124 -42.83 -4.81 1.98
CA LEU A 124 -41.77 -3.81 1.91
C LEU A 124 -40.52 -4.38 1.20
N SER A 125 -40.12 -5.61 1.52
CA SER A 125 -39.00 -6.29 0.89
C SER A 125 -39.21 -6.50 -0.61
N LYS A 126 -40.42 -6.87 -1.04
CA LYS A 126 -40.75 -7.00 -2.48
C LYS A 126 -40.66 -5.67 -3.21
N LEU A 127 -41.22 -4.60 -2.64
CA LEU A 127 -41.13 -3.25 -3.19
C LEU A 127 -39.67 -2.79 -3.34
N LEU A 128 -38.86 -2.97 -2.29
CA LEU A 128 -37.45 -2.60 -2.30
C LEU A 128 -36.63 -3.47 -3.24
N ALA A 129 -36.94 -4.77 -3.32
CA ALA A 129 -36.32 -5.71 -4.25
C ALA A 129 -36.53 -5.28 -5.70
N GLU A 130 -37.77 -4.96 -6.08
CA GLU A 130 -38.12 -4.48 -7.42
C GLU A 130 -37.43 -3.16 -7.76
N THR A 131 -37.43 -2.21 -6.81
CA THR A 131 -36.86 -0.87 -7.05
C THR A 131 -35.33 -0.88 -7.07
N LEU A 132 -34.69 -1.70 -6.22
CA LEU A 132 -33.24 -1.73 -6.04
C LEU A 132 -32.55 -2.86 -6.82
N GLY A 133 -33.30 -3.77 -7.45
CA GLY A 133 -32.78 -4.96 -8.12
C GLY A 133 -32.12 -5.95 -7.15
N LEU A 134 -32.74 -6.21 -5.99
CA LEU A 134 -32.22 -7.09 -4.93
C LEU A 134 -33.13 -8.30 -4.72
N ASP A 135 -32.63 -9.35 -4.07
CA ASP A 135 -33.45 -10.49 -3.68
C ASP A 135 -34.38 -10.15 -2.49
N ALA A 136 -35.68 -10.40 -2.67
CA ALA A 136 -36.72 -10.06 -1.70
C ALA A 136 -36.64 -10.91 -0.43
N GLU A 137 -36.31 -12.20 -0.54
CA GLU A 137 -36.20 -13.09 0.61
C GLU A 137 -35.01 -12.69 1.49
N ARG A 138 -33.83 -12.49 0.88
CA ARG A 138 -32.63 -12.00 1.56
C ARG A 138 -32.87 -10.64 2.23
N LEU A 139 -33.61 -9.72 1.59
CA LEU A 139 -33.98 -8.44 2.18
C LEU A 139 -34.88 -8.60 3.42
N GLU A 140 -35.92 -9.44 3.33
CA GLU A 140 -36.80 -9.76 4.48
C GLU A 140 -35.97 -10.30 5.65
N ASP A 141 -35.04 -11.21 5.37
CA ASP A 141 -34.12 -11.80 6.34
C ASP A 141 -33.19 -10.74 6.96
N LEU A 142 -32.60 -9.84 6.15
CA LEU A 142 -31.74 -8.74 6.63
C LEU A 142 -32.49 -7.78 7.57
N ILE A 143 -33.76 -7.48 7.27
CA ILE A 143 -34.61 -6.63 8.11
C ILE A 143 -34.92 -7.33 9.44
N HIS A 144 -35.30 -8.60 9.39
CA HIS A 144 -35.61 -9.40 10.58
C HIS A 144 -34.39 -9.68 11.47
N SER A 145 -33.19 -9.66 10.91
CA SER A 145 -31.93 -9.89 11.64
C SER A 145 -31.25 -8.58 12.03
N LYS A 146 -30.47 -7.99 11.11
CA LYS A 146 -29.57 -6.85 11.35
C LYS A 146 -30.37 -5.59 11.65
N GLY A 147 -31.43 -5.33 10.88
CA GLY A 147 -32.32 -4.19 11.11
C GLY A 147 -32.99 -4.25 12.49
N ALA A 148 -33.52 -5.42 12.87
CA ALA A 148 -34.20 -5.60 14.15
C ALA A 148 -33.27 -5.51 15.37
N LEU A 149 -32.03 -6.02 15.24
CA LEU A 149 -31.04 -5.98 16.33
C LEU A 149 -30.62 -4.54 16.66
N TYR A 150 -30.36 -3.73 15.63
CA TYR A 150 -29.98 -2.33 15.77
C TYR A 150 -31.15 -1.40 15.43
N ASN A 151 -32.28 -1.58 16.13
CA ASN A 151 -33.53 -0.93 15.77
C ASN A 151 -33.51 0.62 15.72
N GLN A 152 -32.54 1.26 16.38
CA GLN A 152 -32.38 2.71 16.41
C GLN A 152 -31.37 3.25 15.36
N ILE A 153 -30.62 2.37 14.69
CA ILE A 153 -29.60 2.75 13.72
C ILE A 153 -30.12 2.38 12.32
N PRO A 154 -30.08 3.30 11.34
CA PRO A 154 -30.45 2.97 9.98
C PRO A 154 -29.47 1.93 9.41
N PHE A 155 -30.00 0.80 8.95
CA PHE A 155 -29.22 -0.26 8.31
C PHE A 155 -29.22 -0.04 6.79
N ILE A 156 -28.03 0.19 6.21
CA ILE A 156 -27.87 0.40 4.78
C ILE A 156 -28.15 -0.92 4.04
N LEU A 157 -29.10 -0.89 3.10
CA LEU A 157 -29.44 -2.02 2.23
C LEU A 157 -28.63 -2.00 0.94
N LYS A 158 -28.52 -0.82 0.32
CA LYS A 158 -27.77 -0.60 -0.92
C LYS A 158 -27.10 0.77 -0.86
N ASP A 159 -25.79 0.78 -1.08
CA ASP A 159 -24.97 1.97 -1.25
C ASP A 159 -24.95 2.42 -2.71
N GLU A 160 -24.76 3.72 -2.96
CA GLU A 160 -24.61 4.30 -4.31
C GLU A 160 -25.82 4.05 -5.23
N ILE A 161 -27.02 4.25 -4.72
CA ILE A 161 -28.22 4.25 -5.57
C ILE A 161 -28.21 5.47 -6.49
N SER A 162 -28.83 5.34 -7.67
CA SER A 162 -29.02 6.44 -8.60
C SER A 162 -29.87 7.54 -7.98
N GLU A 163 -29.68 8.76 -8.48
CA GLU A 163 -30.48 9.91 -8.03
C GLU A 163 -31.99 9.69 -8.29
N ARG A 164 -32.34 8.97 -9.36
CA ARG A 164 -33.71 8.57 -9.66
C ARG A 164 -34.28 7.61 -8.60
N GLU A 165 -33.59 6.49 -8.33
CA GLU A 165 -33.99 5.54 -7.28
C GLU A 165 -34.13 6.24 -5.92
N TYR A 166 -33.21 7.18 -5.61
CA TYR A 166 -33.26 7.96 -4.38
C TYR A 166 -34.54 8.76 -4.25
N TYR A 167 -34.91 9.56 -5.27
CA TYR A 167 -36.12 10.38 -5.19
C TYR A 167 -37.41 9.56 -5.22
N GLU A 168 -37.44 8.46 -5.98
CA GLU A 168 -38.57 7.52 -6.00
C GLU A 168 -38.81 6.93 -4.60
N LEU A 169 -37.77 6.40 -3.95
CA LEU A 169 -37.88 5.87 -2.59
C LEU A 169 -38.08 6.95 -1.53
N LYS A 170 -37.53 8.17 -1.74
CA LYS A 170 -37.72 9.30 -0.82
C LYS A 170 -39.17 9.76 -0.78
N ALA A 171 -39.87 9.71 -1.92
CA ALA A 171 -41.30 10.01 -1.97
C ALA A 171 -42.13 9.00 -1.16
N LEU A 172 -41.74 7.72 -1.19
CA LEU A 172 -42.39 6.62 -0.46
C LEU A 172 -42.08 6.58 1.04
N GLU A 173 -41.06 7.31 1.51
CA GLU A 173 -40.63 7.36 2.92
C GLU A 173 -41.77 7.75 3.89
N ARG A 174 -42.74 8.54 3.42
CA ARG A 174 -43.91 8.93 4.21
C ARG A 174 -44.93 7.81 4.38
N ASP A 175 -45.13 7.01 3.34
CA ASP A 175 -46.18 5.99 3.26
C ASP A 175 -45.70 4.63 3.77
N TRP A 176 -44.39 4.39 3.75
CA TRP A 176 -43.74 3.15 4.18
C TRP A 176 -42.86 3.37 5.42
N PRO A 177 -43.43 3.23 6.64
CA PRO A 177 -42.69 3.29 7.88
C PRO A 177 -41.46 2.38 7.88
N GLY A 178 -40.28 2.98 8.07
CA GLY A 178 -39.01 2.29 8.19
C GLY A 178 -38.09 2.43 6.98
N ILE A 179 -38.60 2.87 5.82
CA ILE A 179 -37.70 3.35 4.74
C ILE A 179 -36.98 4.60 5.25
N GLN A 180 -35.67 4.71 4.97
CA GLN A 180 -34.92 5.92 5.25
C GLN A 180 -33.87 6.17 4.18
N MET A 181 -34.04 7.23 3.41
CA MET A 181 -33.07 7.60 2.38
C MET A 181 -31.99 8.53 2.94
N GLN A 182 -30.72 8.14 2.80
CA GLN A 182 -29.58 8.90 3.31
C GLN A 182 -28.83 9.59 2.18
N ARG A 183 -28.45 10.85 2.40
CA ARG A 183 -27.55 11.61 1.51
C ARG A 183 -26.28 11.92 2.29
N LEU A 184 -25.19 11.25 1.94
CA LEU A 184 -23.92 11.32 2.66
C LEU A 184 -22.82 11.91 1.76
N PRO A 185 -21.98 12.82 2.27
CA PRO A 185 -20.80 13.25 1.53
C PRO A 185 -19.75 12.14 1.53
N ARG A 186 -19.30 11.75 0.33
CA ARG A 186 -18.21 10.79 0.13
C ARG A 186 -17.02 11.47 -0.50
N ARG A 187 -15.82 11.13 -0.02
CA ARG A 187 -14.58 11.69 -0.56
C ARG A 187 -14.35 11.21 -2.01
N HIS A 188 -13.85 12.09 -2.86
CA HIS A 188 -13.53 11.81 -4.25
C HIS A 188 -12.32 12.64 -4.70
N TYR A 189 -11.43 12.03 -5.48
CA TYR A 189 -10.20 12.64 -5.98
C TYR A 189 -10.30 12.82 -7.50
N PRO A 190 -10.59 14.03 -8.01
CA PRO A 190 -10.91 14.26 -9.42
C PRO A 190 -9.78 13.90 -10.38
N PHE A 191 -8.52 14.08 -9.97
CA PHE A 191 -7.35 13.80 -10.81
C PHE A 191 -6.84 12.34 -10.72
N GLY A 192 -7.55 11.46 -10.02
CA GLY A 192 -7.23 10.03 -9.96
C GLY A 192 -5.82 9.73 -9.42
N LEU A 193 -4.93 9.28 -10.31
CA LEU A 193 -3.54 8.87 -9.99
C LEU A 193 -2.62 10.04 -9.64
N VAL A 194 -2.93 11.26 -10.09
CA VAL A 194 -2.05 12.43 -9.94
C VAL A 194 -1.89 12.80 -8.47
N ALA A 195 -0.66 13.01 -8.03
CA ALA A 195 -0.34 13.40 -6.65
C ALA A 195 -0.85 12.40 -5.58
N GLY A 196 -1.08 11.13 -5.94
CA GLY A 196 -1.68 10.16 -5.02
C GLY A 196 -0.88 9.96 -3.73
N ASP A 197 0.46 9.98 -3.80
CA ASP A 197 1.37 9.86 -2.66
C ASP A 197 1.44 11.14 -1.79
N ILE A 198 1.21 12.31 -2.40
CA ILE A 198 1.12 13.61 -1.72
C ILE A 198 -0.22 13.72 -0.98
N ILE A 199 -1.33 13.56 -1.70
CA ILE A 199 -2.68 13.71 -1.15
C ILE A 199 -2.93 12.63 -0.10
N GLY A 200 -2.53 11.40 -0.39
CA GLY A 200 -2.85 10.23 0.43
C GLY A 200 -4.27 9.74 0.19
N TYR A 201 -4.67 8.73 0.96
CA TYR A 201 -5.99 8.10 0.85
C TYR A 201 -6.73 8.06 2.19
N MET A 202 -8.04 7.88 2.10
CA MET A 202 -8.92 7.61 3.24
C MET A 202 -9.11 6.10 3.43
N GLY A 203 -9.23 5.66 4.67
CA GLY A 203 -9.56 4.28 5.00
C GLY A 203 -10.33 4.18 6.32
N ALA A 204 -10.95 3.04 6.58
CA ALA A 204 -11.69 2.82 7.82
C ALA A 204 -10.77 3.01 9.05
N ILE A 205 -11.33 3.55 10.15
CA ILE A 205 -10.59 3.66 11.41
C ILE A 205 -10.14 2.28 11.89
N ASN A 206 -8.88 2.18 12.36
CA ASN A 206 -8.41 0.93 12.93
C ASN A 206 -9.02 0.74 14.32
N ARG A 207 -9.47 -0.47 14.65
CA ARG A 207 -10.01 -0.79 15.98
C ARG A 207 -9.07 -0.40 17.11
N LYS A 208 -7.75 -0.60 16.94
CA LYS A 208 -6.74 -0.19 17.94
C LYS A 208 -6.68 1.33 18.11
N GLU A 209 -6.78 2.10 17.02
CA GLU A 209 -6.82 3.57 17.08
C GLU A 209 -8.05 4.04 17.85
N TYR A 210 -9.21 3.43 17.57
CA TYR A 210 -10.46 3.72 18.27
C TYR A 210 -10.40 3.37 19.77
N GLU A 211 -9.88 2.18 20.11
CA GLU A 211 -9.71 1.73 21.50
C GLU A 211 -8.77 2.66 22.28
N ASN A 212 -7.67 3.12 21.67
CA ASN A 212 -6.76 4.08 22.30
C ASN A 212 -7.43 5.42 22.59
N ILE A 213 -8.25 5.94 21.66
CA ILE A 213 -8.96 7.21 21.85
C ILE A 213 -10.01 7.08 22.97
N ILE A 214 -10.73 5.97 23.03
CA ILE A 214 -11.67 5.71 24.12
C ILE A 214 -10.95 5.58 25.46
N ALA A 215 -9.83 4.87 25.49
CA ALA A 215 -9.02 4.75 26.70
C ALA A 215 -8.55 6.12 27.19
N GLU A 216 -8.11 7.00 26.29
CA GLU A 216 -7.73 8.38 26.60
C GLU A 216 -8.93 9.19 27.13
N ILE A 217 -10.11 9.11 26.49
CA ILE A 217 -11.33 9.78 26.96
C ILE A 217 -11.71 9.31 28.37
N ASN A 218 -11.72 8.00 28.61
CA ASN A 218 -12.08 7.44 29.92
C ASN A 218 -11.05 7.82 30.99
N PHE A 219 -9.77 7.81 30.64
CA PHE A 219 -8.69 8.23 31.53
C PHE A 219 -8.84 9.70 31.96
N LEU A 220 -9.00 10.62 30.99
CA LEU A 220 -9.17 12.05 31.27
C LEU A 220 -10.47 12.33 32.04
N GLN A 221 -11.55 11.61 31.73
CA GLN A 221 -12.81 11.75 32.44
C GLN A 221 -12.71 11.24 33.89
N THR A 222 -12.01 10.12 34.12
CA THR A 222 -11.74 9.62 35.47
C THR A 222 -10.87 10.59 36.27
N ALA A 223 -9.88 11.22 35.63
CA ALA A 223 -9.03 12.23 36.25
C ALA A 223 -9.83 13.47 36.70
N LEU A 224 -10.78 13.93 35.88
CA LEU A 224 -11.69 15.01 36.25
C LEU A 224 -12.65 14.58 37.37
N ASP A 225 -13.33 13.44 37.22
CA ASP A 225 -14.31 12.97 38.20
C ASP A 225 -13.69 12.74 39.59
N THR A 226 -12.45 12.23 39.65
CA THR A 226 -11.72 12.07 40.92
C THR A 226 -11.26 13.40 41.53
N SER A 227 -11.04 14.45 40.73
CA SER A 227 -10.76 15.80 41.22
C SER A 227 -12.01 16.47 41.82
N PHE A 228 -13.20 16.25 41.23
CA PHE A 228 -14.45 16.81 41.74
C PHE A 228 -14.93 16.14 43.04
N GLN A 229 -14.65 14.84 43.22
CA GLN A 229 -15.03 14.11 44.43
C GLN A 229 -14.12 14.37 45.64
N SER A 230 -12.92 14.91 45.44
CA SER A 230 -11.94 15.19 46.51
C SER A 230 -11.98 16.62 47.06
N GLY A 231 -12.89 17.46 46.55
CA GLY A 231 -13.17 18.79 47.10
C GLY A 231 -13.64 18.79 48.57
N GLU A 232 -14.00 17.63 49.14
CA GLU A 232 -14.33 17.48 50.57
C GLU A 232 -13.15 17.01 51.44
N SER A 233 -12.01 16.61 50.87
CA SER A 233 -10.90 16.00 51.60
C SER A 233 -9.52 16.53 51.16
N GLY A 234 -9.32 17.85 51.20
CA GLY A 234 -8.08 18.60 51.48
C GLY A 234 -6.70 18.25 50.89
N GLU A 235 -6.46 17.13 50.22
CA GLU A 235 -5.15 16.74 49.69
C GLU A 235 -5.13 16.74 48.15
N PRO A 236 -4.24 17.52 47.51
CA PRO A 236 -4.13 17.53 46.06
C PRO A 236 -3.49 16.24 45.55
N LYS A 237 -4.23 15.47 44.75
CA LYS A 237 -3.68 14.31 44.02
C LYS A 237 -2.76 14.76 42.87
N PRO A 238 -1.75 13.93 42.52
CA PRO A 238 -0.82 14.24 41.44
C PRO A 238 -1.53 14.33 40.09
N MET A 239 -1.16 15.34 39.30
CA MET A 239 -1.67 15.55 37.94
C MET A 239 -1.30 14.37 37.03
N PRO A 240 -2.20 14.00 36.09
CA PRO A 240 -1.84 13.11 34.99
C PRO A 240 -0.60 13.61 34.23
N GLU A 241 0.29 12.70 33.85
CA GLU A 241 1.50 13.05 33.08
C GLU A 241 1.12 13.82 31.79
N GLY A 242 1.75 14.99 31.60
CA GLY A 242 1.58 15.83 30.40
C GLY A 242 0.51 16.94 30.50
N PHE A 243 -0.12 17.13 31.66
CA PHE A 243 -1.05 18.24 31.91
C PHE A 243 -0.62 19.06 33.12
N GLU A 244 -0.62 20.39 33.00
CA GLU A 244 -0.24 21.31 34.07
C GLU A 244 -1.47 21.84 34.83
N HIS A 245 -2.63 21.96 34.15
CA HIS A 245 -3.88 22.44 34.74
C HIS A 245 -5.08 21.54 34.40
N PHE A 246 -6.10 21.49 35.28
CA PHE A 246 -7.31 20.70 35.06
C PHE A 246 -8.17 21.25 33.90
N ASP A 247 -8.07 22.55 33.62
CA ASP A 247 -8.69 23.18 32.45
C ASP A 247 -8.13 22.62 31.13
N ASP A 248 -6.85 22.25 31.09
CA ASP A 248 -6.23 21.61 29.91
C ASP A 248 -6.79 20.21 29.69
N ILE A 249 -7.10 19.49 30.78
CA ILE A 249 -7.74 18.17 30.76
C ILE A 249 -9.17 18.30 30.24
N ASP A 250 -9.96 19.28 30.73
CA ASP A 250 -11.32 19.49 30.24
C ASP A 250 -11.33 19.93 28.76
N GLN A 251 -10.45 20.86 28.36
CA GLN A 251 -10.31 21.24 26.96
C GLN A 251 -9.92 20.06 26.07
N ARG A 252 -8.99 19.21 26.52
CA ARG A 252 -8.60 18.00 25.80
C ARG A 252 -9.76 17.01 25.70
N LEU A 253 -10.48 16.78 26.80
CA LEU A 253 -11.62 15.87 26.87
C LEU A 253 -12.75 16.35 25.95
N GLN A 254 -13.08 17.64 25.99
CA GLN A 254 -14.07 18.25 25.10
C GLN A 254 -13.66 18.11 23.63
N LEU A 255 -12.38 18.37 23.30
CA LEU A 255 -11.86 18.21 21.94
C LEU A 255 -11.94 16.76 21.45
N LEU A 256 -11.60 15.78 22.31
CA LEU A 256 -11.72 14.35 21.98
C LEU A 256 -13.18 13.91 21.82
N LYS A 257 -14.09 14.42 22.65
CA LYS A 257 -15.53 14.15 22.55
C LYS A 257 -16.17 14.77 21.31
N ASP A 258 -15.77 15.99 20.93
CA ASP A 258 -16.31 16.71 19.78
C ASP A 258 -15.74 16.19 18.44
N LYS A 259 -14.51 15.65 18.47
CA LYS A 259 -13.87 14.96 17.34
C LYS A 259 -13.87 13.43 17.49
N ALA A 260 -14.75 12.88 18.32
CA ALA A 260 -14.81 11.44 18.54
C ALA A 260 -15.07 10.72 17.22
N TYR A 261 -14.31 9.68 16.93
CA TYR A 261 -14.53 8.85 15.75
C TYR A 261 -15.70 7.91 15.99
N SER A 262 -16.50 7.65 14.96
CA SER A 262 -17.36 6.47 14.92
C SER A 262 -16.56 5.28 14.38
N LEU A 263 -16.95 4.05 14.74
CA LEU A 263 -16.37 2.82 14.17
C LEU A 263 -16.55 2.73 12.63
N VAL A 264 -17.49 3.48 12.08
CA VAL A 264 -17.82 3.50 10.64
C VAL A 264 -17.13 4.66 9.91
N ASP A 265 -16.44 5.55 10.63
CA ASP A 265 -15.82 6.72 10.02
C ASP A 265 -14.61 6.32 9.18
N TYR A 266 -14.52 6.91 7.98
CA TYR A 266 -13.31 6.90 7.17
C TYR A 266 -12.41 8.06 7.61
N VAL A 267 -11.14 7.75 7.80
CA VAL A 267 -10.11 8.68 8.26
C VAL A 267 -8.96 8.71 7.27
N GLY A 268 -8.31 9.86 7.11
CA GLY A 268 -7.08 9.96 6.33
C GLY A 268 -5.99 9.07 6.92
N LYS A 269 -5.36 8.23 6.10
CA LYS A 269 -4.32 7.28 6.55
C LYS A 269 -2.90 7.73 6.22
N THR A 270 -2.72 8.41 5.09
CA THR A 270 -1.41 8.82 4.57
C THR A 270 -1.50 10.21 3.93
N GLY A 271 -0.36 10.75 3.48
CA GLY A 271 -0.30 12.04 2.77
C GLY A 271 -0.86 13.21 3.58
N ILE A 272 -1.37 14.22 2.86
CA ILE A 272 -2.07 15.38 3.41
C ILE A 272 -3.35 14.96 4.13
N GLU A 273 -4.11 13.98 3.60
CA GLU A 273 -5.34 13.47 4.22
C GLU A 273 -5.09 12.97 5.65
N GLY A 274 -4.02 12.19 5.84
CA GLY A 274 -3.64 11.66 7.16
C GLY A 274 -2.97 12.70 8.06
N LYS A 275 -2.04 13.52 7.52
CA LYS A 275 -1.34 14.53 8.34
C LYS A 275 -2.28 15.61 8.87
N TYR A 276 -3.25 16.03 8.05
CA TYR A 276 -4.19 17.11 8.37
C TYR A 276 -5.61 16.61 8.67
N GLU A 277 -5.76 15.33 9.04
CA GLU A 277 -7.06 14.70 9.37
C GLU A 277 -7.89 15.55 10.33
N ARG A 278 -7.27 16.09 11.38
CA ARG A 278 -7.96 16.90 12.41
C ARG A 278 -8.49 18.25 11.91
N GLU A 279 -7.85 18.82 10.88
CA GLU A 279 -8.22 20.10 10.27
C GLU A 279 -9.25 19.87 9.15
N LEU A 280 -9.06 18.81 8.37
CA LEU A 280 -9.94 18.42 7.28
C LEU A 280 -11.28 17.87 7.77
N ARG A 281 -11.35 17.15 8.90
CA ARG A 281 -12.61 16.53 9.35
C ARG A 281 -13.66 17.54 9.84
N GLY A 282 -13.24 18.65 10.44
CA GLY A 282 -14.14 19.58 11.12
C GLY A 282 -14.62 19.04 12.48
N SER A 283 -15.72 19.58 13.00
CA SER A 283 -16.34 19.14 14.25
C SER A 283 -17.80 18.78 14.05
N SER A 284 -18.19 17.61 14.54
CA SER A 284 -19.56 17.10 14.39
C SER A 284 -20.56 17.96 15.16
N GLY A 285 -21.71 18.22 14.56
CA GLY A 285 -22.83 18.87 15.21
C GLY A 285 -23.61 17.89 16.07
N LYS A 286 -24.38 18.41 17.02
CA LYS A 286 -25.33 17.63 17.81
C LYS A 286 -26.66 18.37 17.75
N LYS A 287 -27.68 17.74 17.17
CA LYS A 287 -29.05 18.27 17.20
C LYS A 287 -29.87 17.43 18.15
N SER A 288 -30.38 18.04 19.21
CA SER A 288 -31.28 17.39 20.14
C SER A 288 -32.71 17.68 19.71
N TYR A 289 -33.56 16.67 19.67
CA TYR A 289 -34.96 16.78 19.30
C TYR A 289 -35.83 16.10 20.35
N TYR A 290 -37.01 16.65 20.59
CA TYR A 290 -38.11 15.91 21.16
C TYR A 290 -38.68 14.96 20.11
N SER A 291 -38.69 13.66 20.41
CA SER A 291 -39.35 12.64 19.61
C SER A 291 -40.65 12.18 20.28
N ASP A 292 -41.69 11.98 19.48
CA ASP A 292 -42.91 11.31 19.95
C ASP A 292 -42.64 9.82 20.26
N ALA A 293 -43.61 9.12 20.86
CA ALA A 293 -43.53 7.67 21.08
C ALA A 293 -43.41 6.85 19.77
N ARG A 294 -43.66 7.48 18.62
CA ARG A 294 -43.52 6.91 17.28
C ARG A 294 -42.15 7.21 16.64
N GLY A 295 -41.27 7.94 17.31
CA GLY A 295 -39.93 8.30 16.84
C GLY A 295 -39.88 9.46 15.84
N ASN A 296 -41.00 10.15 15.57
CA ASN A 296 -41.01 11.34 14.74
C ASN A 296 -40.44 12.54 15.52
N PHE A 297 -39.61 13.35 14.86
CA PHE A 297 -39.06 14.55 15.45
C PHE A 297 -40.14 15.64 15.54
N LEU A 298 -40.57 15.97 16.75
CA LEU A 298 -41.58 17.00 17.01
C LEU A 298 -40.97 18.40 16.99
N ARG A 299 -39.87 18.58 17.73
CA ARG A 299 -39.27 19.91 17.95
C ARG A 299 -37.79 19.81 18.30
N GLU A 300 -36.97 20.71 17.76
CA GLU A 300 -35.57 20.85 18.15
C GLU A 300 -35.45 21.48 19.55
N LEU A 301 -34.57 20.92 20.38
CA LEU A 301 -34.28 21.33 21.76
C LEU A 301 -33.18 22.40 21.81
N PRO A 302 -33.23 23.34 22.77
CA PRO A 302 -32.12 24.24 23.04
C PRO A 302 -30.88 23.45 23.51
N GLY A 303 -29.71 23.80 22.98
CA GLY A 303 -28.46 23.05 23.17
C GLY A 303 -27.93 22.35 21.91
N SER A 304 -28.63 22.48 20.77
CA SER A 304 -28.11 22.02 19.48
C SER A 304 -26.87 22.82 19.06
N ARG A 305 -25.83 22.09 18.63
CA ARG A 305 -24.60 22.65 18.03
C ARG A 305 -24.59 22.30 16.56
N LYS A 306 -24.45 23.29 15.68
CA LYS A 306 -24.30 23.06 14.24
C LYS A 306 -22.95 22.39 13.95
N ALA A 307 -22.92 21.51 12.96
CA ALA A 307 -21.67 20.93 12.49
C ALA A 307 -20.80 22.01 11.84
N HIS A 308 -19.52 22.08 12.20
CA HIS A 308 -18.56 22.96 11.54
C HIS A 308 -17.81 22.16 10.49
N SER A 309 -17.88 22.63 9.24
CA SER A 309 -17.14 22.01 8.14
C SER A 309 -15.64 22.11 8.39
N GLY A 310 -14.89 21.11 7.94
CA GLY A 310 -13.44 21.14 8.02
C GLY A 310 -12.82 22.24 7.16
N ASN A 311 -11.60 22.61 7.51
CA ASN A 311 -10.88 23.70 6.87
C ASN A 311 -10.49 23.32 5.44
N ARG A 312 -10.70 24.25 4.49
CA ARG A 312 -10.12 24.14 3.15
C ARG A 312 -8.60 24.28 3.26
N LEU A 313 -7.87 23.34 2.67
CA LEU A 313 -6.42 23.40 2.58
C LEU A 313 -6.00 23.77 1.16
N GLN A 314 -5.14 24.78 1.04
CA GLN A 314 -4.49 25.15 -0.21
C GLN A 314 -3.07 24.62 -0.21
N LEU A 315 -2.71 23.86 -1.23
CA LEU A 315 -1.37 23.35 -1.42
C LEU A 315 -0.53 24.32 -2.26
N THR A 316 0.80 24.20 -2.16
CA THR A 316 1.79 24.87 -3.00
C THR A 316 2.02 24.14 -4.32
N ILE A 317 1.56 22.88 -4.40
CA ILE A 317 1.63 22.03 -5.59
C ILE A 317 0.83 22.66 -6.74
N ALA A 318 1.41 22.64 -7.93
CA ALA A 318 0.70 22.90 -9.19
C ALA A 318 0.26 21.56 -9.79
N SER A 319 -1.05 21.28 -9.80
CA SER A 319 -1.55 19.97 -10.24
C SER A 319 -1.21 19.67 -11.71
N GLU A 320 -1.31 20.68 -12.57
CA GLU A 320 -0.98 20.55 -14.00
C GLU A 320 0.51 20.25 -14.23
N LEU A 321 1.41 20.88 -13.45
CA LEU A 321 2.84 20.61 -13.52
C LEU A 321 3.20 19.24 -12.91
N GLN A 322 2.51 18.86 -11.83
CA GLN A 322 2.65 17.55 -11.20
C GLN A 322 2.27 16.42 -12.15
N GLU A 323 1.12 16.51 -12.82
CA GLU A 323 0.69 15.54 -13.82
C GLU A 323 1.69 15.47 -14.98
N PHE A 324 2.16 16.62 -15.46
CA PHE A 324 3.18 16.67 -16.52
C PHE A 324 4.50 16.00 -16.09
N ALA A 325 4.97 16.24 -14.87
CA ALA A 325 6.18 15.63 -14.32
C ALA A 325 6.05 14.10 -14.19
N GLU A 326 4.89 13.61 -13.74
CA GLU A 326 4.59 12.18 -13.68
C GLU A 326 4.54 11.55 -15.07
N LYS A 327 3.93 12.23 -16.05
CA LYS A 327 3.93 11.82 -17.47
C LYS A 327 5.35 11.74 -18.04
N LEU A 328 6.23 12.71 -17.72
CA LEU A 328 7.63 12.69 -18.16
C LEU A 328 8.42 11.51 -17.59
N LEU A 329 8.15 11.10 -16.34
CA LEU A 329 8.79 9.91 -15.73
C LEU A 329 8.40 8.62 -16.47
N ILE A 330 7.12 8.47 -16.83
CA ILE A 330 6.58 7.33 -17.58
C ILE A 330 7.16 7.31 -19.01
N GLN A 331 7.15 8.45 -19.70
CA GLN A 331 7.72 8.59 -21.04
C GLN A 331 9.22 8.26 -21.04
N ASN A 332 9.98 8.75 -20.05
CA ASN A 332 11.40 8.48 -19.95
C ASN A 332 11.72 6.99 -19.66
N GLU A 333 10.82 6.25 -19.02
CA GLU A 333 10.98 4.81 -18.82
C GLU A 333 11.16 4.06 -20.15
N GLN A 334 10.37 4.39 -21.16
CA GLN A 334 10.45 3.78 -22.50
C GLN A 334 11.72 4.18 -23.26
N ILE A 335 12.15 5.44 -23.11
CA ILE A 335 13.43 5.91 -23.66
C ILE A 335 14.58 5.05 -23.10
N ARG A 336 14.53 4.77 -21.78
CA ARG A 336 15.49 3.88 -21.11
C ARG A 336 15.39 2.42 -21.57
N GLU A 337 14.28 1.98 -22.17
CA GLU A 337 14.12 0.63 -22.77
C GLU A 337 14.62 0.53 -24.19
N THR A 338 14.20 1.45 -25.05
CA THR A 338 14.51 1.48 -26.49
C THR A 338 16.02 1.58 -26.74
N ARG A 339 16.77 2.14 -25.80
CA ARG A 339 18.22 2.16 -25.87
C ARG A 339 18.85 0.75 -25.91
N MET A 340 18.22 -0.25 -25.28
CA MET A 340 18.77 -1.60 -25.22
C MET A 340 18.87 -2.27 -26.60
N THR A 341 18.05 -1.87 -27.56
CA THR A 341 18.05 -2.45 -28.92
C THR A 341 19.08 -1.80 -29.86
N LEU A 342 19.56 -0.58 -29.56
CA LEU A 342 20.43 0.23 -30.43
C LEU A 342 21.94 0.13 -30.14
N LEU A 343 22.38 -0.74 -29.21
CA LEU A 343 23.76 -0.85 -28.75
C LEU A 343 24.55 -1.97 -29.44
N ASP A 344 25.87 -1.80 -29.59
CA ASP A 344 26.80 -2.78 -30.19
C ASP A 344 26.89 -4.10 -29.40
N ALA A 345 27.35 -5.18 -30.05
CA ALA A 345 27.42 -6.53 -29.49
C ALA A 345 28.21 -6.64 -28.17
N THR A 346 29.29 -5.86 -28.01
CA THR A 346 30.10 -5.77 -26.78
C THR A 346 29.38 -5.01 -25.66
N GLN A 347 28.61 -3.97 -25.98
CA GLN A 347 27.79 -3.23 -25.02
C GLN A 347 26.53 -4.02 -24.63
N LYS A 348 25.95 -4.81 -25.55
CA LYS A 348 24.91 -5.80 -25.25
C LYS A 348 25.35 -6.83 -24.21
N LYS A 349 26.63 -7.24 -24.23
CA LYS A 349 27.23 -8.13 -23.21
C LYS A 349 27.31 -7.47 -21.82
N LEU A 350 27.61 -6.17 -21.75
CA LEU A 350 27.65 -5.35 -20.51
C LEU A 350 26.25 -4.93 -20.02
N LEU A 351 25.27 -4.79 -20.92
CA LEU A 351 23.87 -4.44 -20.64
C LEU A 351 22.93 -5.65 -20.57
N ALA A 352 23.46 -6.87 -20.64
CA ALA A 352 22.77 -8.11 -20.27
C ALA A 352 22.36 -8.15 -18.76
N LEU A 353 22.59 -7.06 -18.02
CA LEU A 353 22.14 -6.84 -16.66
C LEU A 353 20.61 -6.61 -16.67
N LYS A 354 19.86 -7.62 -16.22
CA LYS A 354 18.42 -7.53 -15.98
C LYS A 354 18.09 -6.30 -15.14
N LYS A 355 17.14 -5.48 -15.60
CA LYS A 355 16.51 -4.40 -14.84
C LYS A 355 15.09 -4.83 -14.44
N PRO A 356 14.51 -4.29 -13.35
CA PRO A 356 13.12 -4.55 -13.02
C PRO A 356 12.18 -4.06 -14.14
N TRP A 357 11.03 -4.70 -14.27
CA TRP A 357 10.00 -4.35 -15.25
C TRP A 357 9.52 -2.91 -15.15
N ILE A 358 9.37 -2.40 -13.91
CA ILE A 358 9.04 -1.00 -13.63
C ILE A 358 10.27 -0.30 -13.04
N LYS A 359 10.69 0.80 -13.67
CA LYS A 359 11.83 1.62 -13.28
C LYS A 359 11.34 2.90 -12.62
N GLY A 360 11.47 2.98 -11.30
CA GLY A 360 11.07 4.16 -10.56
C GLY A 360 11.84 5.44 -10.93
N GLY A 361 11.31 6.57 -10.46
CA GLY A 361 11.93 7.89 -10.60
C GLY A 361 11.18 8.95 -9.82
N ALA A 362 11.79 10.12 -9.68
CA ALA A 362 11.20 11.27 -9.02
C ALA A 362 11.60 12.58 -9.71
N ILE A 363 10.69 13.57 -9.66
CA ILE A 363 10.98 14.96 -10.03
C ILE A 363 10.51 15.85 -8.88
N VAL A 364 11.43 16.65 -8.34
CA VAL A 364 11.15 17.61 -7.26
C VAL A 364 11.40 19.01 -7.78
N VAL A 365 10.42 19.89 -7.61
CA VAL A 365 10.50 21.30 -7.97
C VAL A 365 10.17 22.14 -6.76
N MET A 366 11.06 23.08 -6.42
CA MET A 366 10.93 23.91 -5.23
C MET A 366 11.27 25.37 -5.54
N ASP A 367 10.56 26.28 -4.90
CA ASP A 367 10.93 27.70 -4.88
C ASP A 367 12.10 27.88 -3.89
N PRO A 368 13.26 28.41 -4.33
CA PRO A 368 14.44 28.50 -3.50
C PRO A 368 14.35 29.52 -2.37
N PHE A 369 13.44 30.50 -2.42
CA PHE A 369 13.34 31.58 -1.44
C PHE A 369 12.22 31.36 -0.42
N THR A 370 11.18 30.62 -0.79
CA THR A 370 10.05 30.33 0.12
C THR A 370 10.12 28.92 0.70
N GLY A 371 10.78 27.98 0.03
CA GLY A 371 10.71 26.55 0.38
C GLY A 371 9.37 25.91 0.02
N GLU A 372 8.52 26.59 -0.76
CA GLU A 372 7.30 26.01 -1.32
C GLU A 372 7.67 24.89 -2.30
N VAL A 373 7.13 23.68 -2.07
CA VAL A 373 7.26 22.56 -3.00
C VAL A 373 6.18 22.67 -4.06
N ILE A 374 6.58 22.92 -5.31
CA ILE A 374 5.67 23.14 -6.44
C ILE A 374 5.30 21.81 -7.11
N THR A 375 6.21 20.85 -7.10
CA THR A 375 6.01 19.51 -7.68
C THR A 375 6.83 18.50 -6.89
N LEU A 376 6.23 17.36 -6.58
CA LEU A 376 6.85 16.25 -5.86
C LEU A 376 6.42 14.94 -6.54
N ALA A 377 6.78 14.79 -7.81
CA ALA A 377 6.38 13.66 -8.64
C ALA A 377 7.17 12.40 -8.31
N SER A 378 6.48 11.26 -8.34
CA SER A 378 7.04 9.93 -8.13
C SER A 378 6.42 8.95 -9.13
N HIS A 379 7.24 8.01 -9.61
CA HIS A 379 6.80 6.88 -10.42
C HIS A 379 7.33 5.58 -9.79
N PRO A 380 6.52 4.51 -9.65
CA PRO A 380 5.10 4.39 -10.01
C PRO A 380 4.12 5.12 -9.07
N ARG A 381 2.86 5.26 -9.52
CA ARG A 381 1.76 5.99 -8.83
C ARG A 381 0.61 5.06 -8.44
N TYR A 382 -0.23 5.49 -7.49
CA TYR A 382 -1.45 4.77 -7.10
C TYR A 382 -2.65 5.71 -7.06
N ASN A 383 -3.87 5.15 -7.19
CA ASN A 383 -5.11 5.92 -7.20
C ASN A 383 -5.76 5.93 -5.80
N PRO A 384 -5.87 7.09 -5.12
CA PRO A 384 -6.52 7.17 -3.81
C PRO A 384 -8.02 6.82 -3.83
N ASN A 385 -8.70 6.90 -4.97
CA ASN A 385 -10.12 6.52 -5.09
C ASN A 385 -10.35 5.02 -4.85
N ASP A 386 -9.35 4.16 -5.09
CA ASP A 386 -9.50 2.70 -4.88
C ASP A 386 -9.72 2.35 -3.41
N PHE A 387 -9.22 3.18 -2.49
CA PHE A 387 -9.38 2.98 -1.04
C PHE A 387 -10.78 3.34 -0.53
N ILE A 388 -11.59 3.99 -1.37
CA ILE A 388 -12.97 4.32 -1.07
C ILE A 388 -13.85 3.31 -1.79
N LEU A 389 -14.11 2.19 -1.11
CA LEU A 389 -14.77 1.02 -1.69
C LEU A 389 -16.19 1.36 -2.18
N SER A 390 -16.51 0.93 -3.39
CA SER A 390 -17.83 1.09 -3.99
C SER A 390 -18.84 0.07 -3.44
N GLY A 391 -20.10 0.49 -3.41
CA GLY A 391 -21.25 -0.39 -3.19
C GLY A 391 -21.50 -1.36 -4.35
N ASN A 392 -21.03 -1.04 -5.56
CA ASN A 392 -21.10 -1.94 -6.71
C ASN A 392 -20.14 -3.13 -6.52
N PRO A 393 -20.62 -4.39 -6.52
CA PRO A 393 -19.80 -5.58 -6.27
C PRO A 393 -18.59 -5.73 -7.20
N ASP A 394 -18.75 -5.46 -8.50
CA ASP A 394 -17.71 -5.66 -9.51
C ASP A 394 -16.61 -4.60 -9.36
N LEU A 395 -17.02 -3.33 -9.20
CA LEU A 395 -16.08 -2.24 -8.96
C LEU A 395 -15.37 -2.43 -7.62
N CYS A 396 -16.07 -2.90 -6.58
CA CYS A 396 -15.49 -3.22 -5.28
C CYS A 396 -14.44 -4.33 -5.38
N LYS A 397 -14.67 -5.37 -6.21
CA LYS A 397 -13.70 -6.44 -6.48
C LYS A 397 -12.45 -5.88 -7.16
N LEU A 398 -12.62 -5.04 -8.18
CA LEU A 398 -11.52 -4.36 -8.87
C LEU A 398 -10.70 -3.47 -7.91
N GLN A 399 -11.37 -2.63 -7.12
CA GLN A 399 -10.73 -1.74 -6.15
C GLN A 399 -9.93 -2.53 -5.11
N LYS A 400 -10.46 -3.65 -4.60
CA LYS A 400 -9.72 -4.53 -3.69
C LYS A 400 -8.48 -5.14 -4.34
N ALA A 401 -8.58 -5.57 -5.60
CA ALA A 401 -7.42 -6.06 -6.35
C ALA A 401 -6.36 -4.96 -6.54
N ASN A 402 -6.79 -3.74 -6.88
CA ASN A 402 -5.93 -2.57 -6.98
C ASN A 402 -5.26 -2.21 -5.64
N ILE A 403 -5.99 -2.23 -4.52
CA ILE A 403 -5.41 -2.01 -3.18
C ILE A 403 -4.29 -3.03 -2.90
N LEU A 404 -4.50 -4.31 -3.23
CA LEU A 404 -3.47 -5.34 -3.07
C LEU A 404 -2.26 -5.08 -3.99
N ARG A 405 -2.47 -4.56 -5.21
CA ARG A 405 -1.42 -4.10 -6.13
C ARG A 405 -0.64 -2.92 -5.55
N TRP A 406 -1.33 -1.89 -5.04
CA TRP A 406 -0.70 -0.68 -4.48
C TRP A 406 0.15 -0.98 -3.24
N PHE A 407 -0.26 -1.94 -2.43
CA PHE A 407 0.52 -2.42 -1.29
C PHE A 407 1.51 -3.53 -1.62
N GLU A 408 1.50 -4.03 -2.87
CA GLU A 408 2.37 -5.12 -3.34
C GLU A 408 2.27 -6.35 -2.42
N ALA A 409 1.04 -6.67 -2.01
CA ALA A 409 0.75 -7.73 -1.04
C ALA A 409 0.93 -9.14 -1.65
N GLU A 410 1.15 -10.15 -0.81
CA GLU A 410 1.31 -11.56 -1.24
C GLU A 410 0.13 -12.04 -2.11
N GLY A 411 -1.10 -11.57 -1.82
CA GLY A 411 -2.28 -11.87 -2.62
C GLY A 411 -2.16 -11.41 -4.09
N HIS A 412 -1.61 -10.22 -4.34
CA HIS A 412 -1.41 -9.71 -5.69
C HIS A 412 -0.33 -10.50 -6.45
N ILE A 413 0.76 -10.86 -5.77
CA ILE A 413 1.83 -11.69 -6.34
C ILE A 413 1.28 -13.08 -6.69
N ALA A 414 0.43 -13.64 -5.83
CA ALA A 414 -0.26 -14.90 -6.08
C ALA A 414 -1.15 -14.82 -7.33
N ASP A 415 -1.91 -13.73 -7.49
CA ASP A 415 -2.78 -13.55 -8.66
C ASP A 415 -2.00 -13.46 -9.97
N ILE A 416 -0.82 -12.83 -9.96
CA ILE A 416 0.06 -12.78 -11.14
C ILE A 416 0.67 -14.15 -11.43
N TRP A 417 1.14 -14.85 -10.39
CA TRP A 417 1.69 -16.20 -10.52
C TRP A 417 0.66 -17.16 -11.13
N ASP A 418 -0.56 -17.14 -10.62
CA ASP A 418 -1.67 -17.97 -11.06
C ASP A 418 -2.35 -17.45 -12.36
N GLN A 419 -1.75 -16.45 -13.03
CA GLN A 419 -2.23 -15.84 -14.28
C GLN A 419 -3.67 -15.29 -14.23
N ARG A 420 -4.23 -15.01 -13.04
CA ARG A 420 -5.54 -14.38 -12.88
C ARG A 420 -5.52 -12.92 -13.29
N TYR A 421 -4.41 -12.23 -12.98
CA TYR A 421 -4.16 -10.88 -13.45
C TYR A 421 -2.79 -10.80 -14.13
N PRO A 422 -2.68 -10.08 -15.27
CA PRO A 422 -1.38 -9.83 -15.86
C PRO A 422 -0.57 -8.86 -14.99
N LEU A 423 0.76 -8.94 -15.09
CA LEU A 423 1.63 -7.88 -14.60
C LEU A 423 1.38 -6.62 -15.42
N THR A 424 1.12 -5.49 -14.76
CA THR A 424 0.72 -4.24 -15.41
C THR A 424 1.67 -3.08 -15.07
N ARG A 425 1.91 -2.21 -16.06
CA ARG A 425 2.62 -0.94 -15.88
C ARG A 425 2.01 0.18 -16.71
N GLU A 426 2.21 1.42 -16.28
CA GLU A 426 1.90 2.61 -17.07
C GLU A 426 2.91 2.73 -18.23
N HIS A 427 2.41 3.05 -19.41
CA HIS A 427 3.16 3.18 -20.65
C HIS A 427 2.67 4.43 -21.38
N TYR A 428 3.56 5.26 -21.92
CA TYR A 428 3.16 6.42 -22.72
C TYR A 428 2.85 5.99 -24.17
N ASP A 429 1.60 6.05 -24.58
CA ASP A 429 1.19 5.76 -25.95
C ASP A 429 1.39 6.99 -26.84
N TYR A 430 2.32 6.89 -27.78
CA TYR A 430 2.64 7.97 -28.72
C TYR A 430 1.53 8.27 -29.72
N THR A 431 0.67 7.29 -30.01
CA THR A 431 -0.44 7.45 -30.94
C THR A 431 -1.58 8.23 -30.29
N LEU A 432 -1.90 7.90 -29.03
CA LEU A 432 -2.91 8.58 -28.23
C LEU A 432 -2.40 9.87 -27.57
N LYS A 433 -1.07 10.04 -27.49
CA LYS A 433 -0.39 11.09 -26.70
C LYS A 433 -0.84 11.10 -25.24
N ASP A 434 -1.10 9.92 -24.69
CA ASP A 434 -1.54 9.75 -23.30
C ASP A 434 -1.00 8.45 -22.70
N ILE A 435 -1.24 8.25 -21.40
CA ILE A 435 -0.82 7.05 -20.69
C ILE A 435 -1.81 5.91 -20.96
N SER A 436 -1.28 4.76 -21.38
CA SER A 436 -1.99 3.49 -21.47
C SER A 436 -1.38 2.45 -20.52
N GLU A 437 -2.06 1.32 -20.32
CA GLU A 437 -1.52 0.21 -19.53
C GLU A 437 -0.91 -0.88 -20.44
N GLU A 438 0.35 -1.22 -20.19
CA GLU A 438 0.99 -2.39 -20.78
C GLU A 438 0.79 -3.60 -19.86
N LYS A 439 0.31 -4.71 -20.42
CA LYS A 439 -0.03 -5.95 -19.70
C LYS A 439 0.87 -7.09 -20.15
N LYS A 440 1.47 -7.82 -19.20
CA LYS A 440 2.25 -9.03 -19.47
C LYS A 440 1.74 -10.20 -18.64
N LEU A 441 1.28 -11.26 -19.30
CA LEU A 441 0.92 -12.51 -18.63
C LEU A 441 2.20 -13.26 -18.20
N LEU A 442 2.21 -13.82 -16.97
CA LEU A 442 3.37 -14.52 -16.43
C LEU A 442 3.36 -16.01 -16.88
N THR A 443 3.76 -16.26 -18.12
CA THR A 443 4.01 -17.65 -18.59
C THR A 443 5.27 -18.22 -17.94
N TRP A 444 5.43 -19.55 -17.97
CA TRP A 444 6.63 -20.21 -17.43
C TRP A 444 7.94 -19.66 -18.01
N GLN A 445 7.98 -19.50 -19.34
CA GLN A 445 9.13 -18.92 -20.03
C GLN A 445 9.42 -17.49 -19.56
N ILE A 446 8.38 -16.66 -19.45
CA ILE A 446 8.51 -15.28 -18.98
C ILE A 446 9.01 -15.23 -17.52
N PHE A 447 8.52 -16.13 -16.66
CA PHE A 447 8.97 -16.24 -15.28
C PHE A 447 10.48 -16.58 -15.22
N LEU A 448 10.92 -17.58 -15.99
CA LEU A 448 12.33 -17.97 -16.07
C LEU A 448 13.20 -16.80 -16.58
N GLU A 449 12.77 -16.10 -17.63
CA GLU A 449 13.43 -14.88 -18.12
C GLU A 449 13.47 -13.75 -17.08
N MET A 450 12.48 -13.69 -16.17
CA MET A 450 12.41 -12.71 -15.08
C MET A 450 13.26 -13.05 -13.86
N ILE A 451 13.72 -14.29 -13.68
CA ILE A 451 14.58 -14.66 -12.53
C ILE A 451 16.01 -15.06 -12.93
N LEU A 452 16.23 -15.52 -14.17
CA LEU A 452 17.54 -15.91 -14.73
C LEU A 452 18.08 -14.87 -15.73
N PRO A 453 19.39 -14.75 -15.92
CA PRO A 453 19.96 -13.88 -16.96
C PRO A 453 19.84 -14.49 -18.37
N PRO A 454 19.94 -13.67 -19.43
CA PRO A 454 19.90 -14.18 -20.81
C PRO A 454 21.10 -15.11 -21.06
N GLY A 455 20.82 -16.25 -21.71
CA GLY A 455 21.81 -17.28 -22.03
C GLY A 455 22.14 -18.25 -20.89
N HIS A 456 21.47 -18.18 -19.75
CA HIS A 456 21.64 -19.17 -18.67
C HIS A 456 21.24 -20.58 -19.15
N PRO A 457 22.04 -21.64 -18.93
CA PRO A 457 21.74 -22.99 -19.43
C PRO A 457 20.35 -23.50 -19.01
N ALA A 458 19.98 -23.27 -17.74
CA ALA A 458 18.67 -23.63 -17.21
C ALA A 458 17.48 -23.00 -17.97
N LEU A 459 17.64 -21.83 -18.59
CA LEU A 459 16.56 -21.18 -19.34
C LEU A 459 16.18 -21.99 -20.59
N LYS A 460 17.18 -22.53 -21.30
CA LYS A 460 16.92 -23.39 -22.47
C LYS A 460 16.32 -24.72 -22.04
N THR A 461 16.92 -25.36 -21.03
CA THR A 461 16.52 -26.70 -20.58
C THR A 461 15.13 -26.70 -19.95
N LEU A 462 14.86 -25.81 -18.98
CA LEU A 462 13.55 -25.75 -18.29
C LEU A 462 12.44 -25.14 -19.15
N GLY A 463 12.79 -24.31 -20.14
CA GLY A 463 11.83 -23.66 -21.02
C GLY A 463 11.26 -24.62 -22.06
N ASN A 464 12.13 -25.25 -22.86
CA ASN A 464 11.71 -25.99 -24.06
C ASN A 464 12.01 -27.49 -24.03
N GLU A 465 12.98 -27.95 -23.25
CA GLU A 465 13.49 -29.34 -23.31
C GLU A 465 13.04 -30.21 -22.13
N MET A 466 12.42 -29.62 -21.10
CA MET A 466 12.04 -30.33 -19.87
C MET A 466 10.59 -30.80 -19.91
N SER A 467 10.40 -32.09 -19.67
CA SER A 467 9.08 -32.73 -19.51
C SER A 467 8.77 -33.02 -18.05
N ILE A 468 7.50 -33.32 -17.75
CA ILE A 468 7.06 -33.72 -16.41
C ILE A 468 7.83 -34.96 -15.91
N ALA A 469 7.94 -36.01 -16.72
CA ALA A 469 8.61 -37.24 -16.32
C ALA A 469 10.07 -37.00 -15.92
N LYS A 470 10.79 -36.21 -16.71
CA LYS A 470 12.20 -35.90 -16.44
C LYS A 470 12.37 -35.02 -15.21
N ALA A 471 11.45 -34.08 -14.96
CA ALA A 471 11.46 -33.28 -13.73
C ALA A 471 11.19 -34.13 -12.48
N ILE A 472 10.26 -35.08 -12.55
CA ILE A 472 9.95 -36.03 -11.47
C ILE A 472 11.16 -36.93 -11.18
N GLU A 473 11.80 -37.45 -12.23
CA GLU A 473 13.00 -38.28 -12.14
C GLU A 473 14.13 -37.53 -11.42
N ILE A 474 14.39 -36.27 -11.79
CA ILE A 474 15.38 -35.40 -11.14
C ILE A 474 15.02 -35.16 -9.67
N ASN A 475 13.76 -34.81 -9.37
CA ASN A 475 13.31 -34.54 -8.00
C ASN A 475 13.42 -35.78 -7.11
N THR A 476 12.95 -36.93 -7.58
CA THR A 476 13.00 -38.21 -6.86
C THR A 476 14.44 -38.60 -6.57
N THR A 477 15.29 -38.50 -7.59
CA THR A 477 16.71 -38.82 -7.50
C THR A 477 17.43 -37.89 -6.51
N ALA A 478 17.12 -36.60 -6.51
CA ALA A 478 17.68 -35.63 -5.55
C ALA A 478 17.22 -35.89 -4.10
N SER A 479 15.94 -36.23 -3.90
CA SER A 479 15.38 -36.56 -2.58
C SER A 479 16.00 -37.83 -2.01
N MET A 480 16.10 -38.90 -2.81
CA MET A 480 16.79 -40.15 -2.42
C MET A 480 18.26 -39.92 -2.05
N LEU A 481 18.95 -39.05 -2.79
CA LEU A 481 20.33 -38.68 -2.49
C LEU A 481 20.47 -37.95 -1.14
N LEU A 482 19.53 -37.08 -0.77
CA LEU A 482 19.52 -36.41 0.53
C LEU A 482 19.24 -37.38 1.69
N GLU A 483 18.22 -38.22 1.54
CA GLU A 483 17.84 -39.22 2.55
C GLU A 483 18.98 -40.21 2.82
N SER A 484 19.61 -40.69 1.75
CA SER A 484 20.67 -41.70 1.84
C SER A 484 21.99 -41.15 2.43
N VAL A 485 22.25 -39.85 2.29
CA VAL A 485 23.40 -39.17 2.90
C VAL A 485 23.09 -38.65 4.32
N GLY A 486 21.81 -38.52 4.68
CA GLY A 486 21.37 -37.98 5.97
C GLY A 486 21.70 -36.49 6.15
N SER A 487 21.68 -35.72 5.05
CA SER A 487 21.97 -34.29 5.02
C SER A 487 20.74 -33.51 4.58
N ASP A 488 20.50 -32.35 5.20
CA ASP A 488 19.47 -31.40 4.76
C ASP A 488 19.97 -30.45 3.65
N ASP A 489 21.28 -30.44 3.40
CA ASP A 489 21.91 -29.59 2.37
C ASP A 489 22.46 -30.43 1.21
N LEU A 490 21.96 -30.16 0.01
CA LEU A 490 22.32 -30.84 -1.22
C LEU A 490 23.63 -30.32 -1.82
N LEU A 491 24.04 -29.09 -1.47
CA LEU A 491 25.18 -28.42 -2.09
C LEU A 491 26.52 -29.16 -1.83
N PRO A 492 26.86 -29.60 -0.59
CA PRO A 492 28.08 -30.38 -0.33
C PRO A 492 28.06 -31.73 -1.03
N VAL A 493 26.87 -32.35 -1.13
CA VAL A 493 26.68 -33.67 -1.73
C VAL A 493 26.89 -33.63 -3.24
N LEU A 494 26.27 -32.67 -3.94
CA LEU A 494 26.46 -32.47 -5.38
C LEU A 494 27.90 -32.08 -5.72
N THR A 495 28.55 -31.28 -4.87
CA THR A 495 29.96 -30.89 -5.07
C THR A 495 30.85 -32.12 -5.11
N LYS A 496 30.67 -33.05 -4.17
CA LYS A 496 31.45 -34.28 -4.10
C LYS A 496 31.09 -35.29 -5.19
N LEU A 497 29.80 -35.45 -5.49
CA LEU A 497 29.30 -36.33 -6.55
C LEU A 497 29.88 -35.98 -7.92
N LEU A 498 29.97 -34.68 -8.23
CA LEU A 498 30.44 -34.19 -9.53
C LEU A 498 31.96 -33.96 -9.59
N ALA A 499 32.64 -33.85 -8.44
CA ALA A 499 34.10 -33.78 -8.34
C ALA A 499 34.80 -35.15 -8.31
N GLN A 500 34.04 -36.26 -8.37
CA GLN A 500 34.55 -37.63 -8.20
C GLN A 500 35.29 -37.89 -6.87
N ASP A 501 34.98 -37.11 -5.82
CA ASP A 501 35.46 -37.34 -4.46
C ASP A 501 34.43 -38.18 -3.70
N GLU A 502 34.65 -39.50 -3.67
CA GLU A 502 33.71 -40.47 -3.12
C GLU A 502 33.72 -40.55 -1.57
N SER A 503 34.52 -39.73 -0.88
CA SER A 503 34.71 -39.81 0.59
C SER A 503 33.41 -39.72 1.43
N MET A 504 32.42 -38.92 1.00
CA MET A 504 31.08 -38.89 1.63
C MET A 504 30.08 -39.90 1.04
N LEU A 505 30.39 -40.45 -0.13
CA LEU A 505 29.52 -41.34 -0.90
C LEU A 505 29.85 -42.82 -0.66
N GLN A 506 30.92 -43.13 0.07
CA GLN A 506 31.32 -44.49 0.47
C GLN A 506 30.25 -45.28 1.26
N ARG A 507 29.25 -44.60 1.82
CA ARG A 507 28.11 -45.24 2.50
C ARG A 507 26.98 -45.67 1.55
N LEU A 508 27.05 -45.31 0.27
CA LEU A 508 26.03 -45.62 -0.73
C LEU A 508 26.39 -46.89 -1.52
N PRO A 509 25.41 -47.75 -1.86
CA PRO A 509 25.61 -48.85 -2.80
C PRO A 509 26.10 -48.35 -4.16
N ALA A 510 27.02 -49.09 -4.80
CA ALA A 510 27.56 -48.73 -6.12
C ALA A 510 26.48 -48.68 -7.23
N SER A 511 25.40 -49.44 -7.08
CA SER A 511 24.22 -49.40 -7.95
C SER A 511 23.49 -48.05 -7.90
N ASP A 512 23.44 -47.44 -6.72
CA ASP A 512 22.69 -46.20 -6.51
C ASP A 512 23.53 -45.03 -7.04
N LEU A 513 24.85 -45.09 -6.83
CA LEU A 513 25.79 -44.10 -7.38
C LEU A 513 25.76 -44.02 -8.92
N SER A 514 25.65 -45.17 -9.61
CA SER A 514 25.54 -45.20 -11.06
C SER A 514 24.20 -44.65 -11.55
N MET A 515 23.10 -44.93 -10.82
CA MET A 515 21.79 -44.34 -11.07
C MET A 515 21.79 -42.81 -10.89
N TYR A 516 22.35 -42.30 -9.79
CA TYR A 516 22.48 -40.86 -9.53
C TYR A 516 23.27 -40.16 -10.65
N LYS A 517 24.39 -40.73 -11.09
CA LYS A 517 25.19 -40.21 -12.21
C LYS A 517 24.41 -40.26 -13.52
N HIS A 518 23.66 -41.32 -13.78
CA HIS A 518 22.88 -41.45 -15.01
C HIS A 518 21.79 -40.38 -15.15
N HIS A 519 21.03 -40.10 -14.07
CA HIS A 519 19.89 -39.18 -14.14
C HIS A 519 20.28 -37.71 -13.94
N LEU A 520 21.19 -37.40 -13.01
CA LEU A 520 21.51 -36.00 -12.67
C LEU A 520 22.64 -35.42 -13.52
N GLU A 521 23.69 -36.20 -13.83
CA GLU A 521 24.89 -35.68 -14.49
C GLU A 521 24.61 -35.05 -15.88
N PRO A 522 23.80 -35.64 -16.78
CA PRO A 522 23.57 -35.07 -18.11
C PRO A 522 22.98 -33.66 -18.08
N VAL A 523 22.17 -33.36 -17.07
CA VAL A 523 21.47 -32.08 -16.93
C VAL A 523 22.29 -31.09 -16.11
N LEU A 524 22.88 -31.54 -15.00
CA LEU A 524 23.62 -30.69 -14.07
C LEU A 524 25.02 -30.31 -14.59
N LYS A 525 25.62 -31.11 -15.48
CA LYS A 525 26.93 -30.80 -16.09
C LYS A 525 26.90 -29.58 -17.02
N ALA A 526 25.74 -29.28 -17.61
CA ALA A 526 25.54 -28.06 -18.40
C ALA A 526 25.51 -26.79 -17.54
N MET A 527 25.30 -26.93 -16.22
CA MET A 527 25.31 -25.80 -15.27
C MET A 527 26.74 -25.48 -14.85
N THR A 528 27.03 -24.18 -14.74
CA THR A 528 28.36 -23.64 -14.47
C THR A 528 28.78 -23.84 -13.01
N THR A 529 27.88 -23.64 -12.03
CA THR A 529 28.17 -23.88 -10.59
C THR A 529 27.27 -24.89 -9.91
N ASN A 530 27.72 -25.38 -8.75
CA ASN A 530 26.90 -26.17 -7.82
C ASN A 530 25.68 -25.40 -7.31
N ASP A 531 25.77 -24.08 -7.14
CA ASP A 531 24.61 -23.28 -6.74
C ASP A 531 23.53 -23.24 -7.83
N ASP A 532 23.93 -23.12 -9.09
CA ASP A 532 22.98 -23.16 -10.23
C ASP A 532 22.37 -24.55 -10.39
N ARG A 533 23.13 -25.61 -10.05
CA ARG A 533 22.62 -26.99 -10.02
C ARG A 533 21.52 -27.16 -8.96
N VAL A 534 21.70 -26.61 -7.76
CA VAL A 534 20.66 -26.66 -6.72
C VAL A 534 19.48 -25.78 -7.08
N LEU A 535 19.70 -24.57 -7.63
CA LEU A 535 18.64 -23.70 -8.14
C LEU A 535 17.81 -24.41 -9.21
N PHE A 536 18.46 -25.13 -10.12
CA PHE A 536 17.79 -25.92 -11.14
C PHE A 536 16.85 -26.97 -10.53
N ILE A 537 17.32 -27.70 -9.51
CA ILE A 537 16.53 -28.71 -8.81
C ILE A 537 15.36 -28.05 -8.06
N ASP A 538 15.59 -26.95 -7.35
CA ASP A 538 14.52 -26.19 -6.68
C ASP A 538 13.49 -25.64 -7.69
N LEU A 539 13.88 -25.30 -8.92
CA LEU A 539 12.95 -24.91 -10.00
C LEU A 539 12.14 -26.10 -10.54
N CYS A 540 12.74 -27.29 -10.66
CA CYS A 540 12.01 -28.53 -10.98
C CYS A 540 11.00 -28.88 -9.88
N ARG A 541 11.38 -28.74 -8.61
CA ARG A 541 10.48 -28.91 -7.45
C ARG A 541 9.38 -27.84 -7.46
N LEU A 542 9.71 -26.59 -7.75
CA LEU A 542 8.70 -25.53 -7.88
C LEU A 542 7.65 -25.88 -8.95
N ALA A 543 8.07 -26.42 -10.09
CA ALA A 543 7.17 -26.81 -11.17
C ALA A 543 6.31 -28.03 -10.82
N VAL A 544 6.91 -29.10 -10.28
CA VAL A 544 6.25 -30.41 -10.11
C VAL A 544 6.47 -30.97 -8.70
N ASP A 545 5.42 -31.57 -8.14
CA ASP A 545 5.44 -32.30 -6.86
C ASP A 545 5.38 -33.80 -7.11
N GLU A 546 6.52 -34.47 -7.03
CA GLU A 546 6.70 -35.89 -7.33
C GLU A 546 5.79 -36.81 -6.51
N THR A 547 5.42 -36.42 -5.28
CA THR A 547 4.59 -37.26 -4.40
C THR A 547 3.13 -37.32 -4.82
N ARG A 548 2.71 -36.50 -5.81
CA ARG A 548 1.33 -36.44 -6.30
C ARG A 548 1.10 -37.26 -7.56
N PHE A 549 2.14 -37.87 -8.13
CA PHE A 549 2.05 -38.61 -9.37
C PHE A 549 2.07 -40.12 -9.12
N THR A 550 1.13 -40.84 -9.72
CA THR A 550 1.15 -42.31 -9.80
C THR A 550 1.97 -42.76 -11.02
N PRO A 551 2.55 -43.98 -11.01
CA PRO A 551 3.27 -44.49 -12.18
C PRO A 551 2.42 -44.54 -13.47
N SER A 552 1.13 -44.85 -13.35
CA SER A 552 0.17 -44.83 -14.47
C SER A 552 0.00 -43.42 -15.03
N LEU A 553 -0.13 -42.42 -14.15
CA LEU A 553 -0.26 -41.03 -14.56
C LEU A 553 1.00 -40.52 -15.24
N ILE A 554 2.19 -40.87 -14.72
CA ILE A 554 3.48 -40.49 -15.35
C ILE A 554 3.56 -41.05 -16.77
N ALA A 555 3.12 -42.29 -17.00
CA ALA A 555 3.09 -42.86 -18.34
C ALA A 555 2.15 -42.09 -19.29
N ALA A 556 1.03 -41.54 -18.77
CA ALA A 556 0.05 -40.81 -19.56
C ALA A 556 0.47 -39.35 -19.87
N VAL A 557 1.00 -38.62 -18.89
CA VAL A 557 1.28 -37.17 -19.02
C VAL A 557 2.76 -36.80 -19.00
N GLY A 558 3.64 -37.78 -18.83
CA GLY A 558 5.08 -37.56 -18.62
C GLY A 558 5.80 -36.87 -19.78
N SER A 559 5.28 -36.94 -21.00
CA SER A 559 5.81 -36.26 -22.20
C SER A 559 5.41 -34.79 -22.30
N GLN A 560 4.43 -34.34 -21.50
CA GLN A 560 3.98 -32.95 -21.48
C GLN A 560 5.13 -32.02 -21.04
N SER A 561 5.23 -30.86 -21.67
CA SER A 561 6.21 -29.84 -21.30
C SER A 561 5.87 -29.18 -19.96
N LEU A 562 6.89 -28.72 -19.23
CA LEU A 562 6.65 -27.97 -17.99
C LEU A 562 5.89 -26.65 -18.22
N SER A 563 6.08 -26.01 -19.37
CA SER A 563 5.37 -24.76 -19.70
C SER A 563 3.87 -24.99 -19.85
N GLU A 564 3.46 -26.02 -20.60
CA GLU A 564 2.05 -26.37 -20.76
C GLU A 564 1.42 -26.82 -19.43
N TYR A 565 2.16 -27.59 -18.64
CA TYR A 565 1.72 -28.02 -17.31
C TYR A 565 1.47 -26.83 -16.38
N ARG A 566 2.38 -25.83 -16.39
CA ARG A 566 2.24 -24.62 -15.59
C ARG A 566 1.06 -23.76 -16.02
N ASP A 567 0.86 -23.58 -17.33
CA ASP A 567 -0.29 -22.85 -17.86
C ASP A 567 -1.61 -23.57 -17.53
N THR A 568 -1.61 -24.91 -17.54
CA THR A 568 -2.76 -25.73 -17.12
C THR A 568 -3.04 -25.56 -15.62
N SER A 569 -2.00 -25.48 -14.79
CA SER A 569 -2.14 -25.23 -13.37
C SER A 569 -2.74 -23.86 -13.06
N ALA A 570 -2.37 -22.82 -13.83
CA ALA A 570 -2.95 -21.50 -13.71
C ALA A 570 -4.42 -21.45 -14.17
N ALA A 571 -4.73 -22.13 -15.27
CA ALA A 571 -6.11 -22.31 -15.74
C ALA A 571 -6.99 -23.02 -14.70
N MET A 572 -6.44 -24.04 -14.02
CA MET A 572 -7.13 -24.75 -12.94
C MET A 572 -7.57 -23.80 -11.83
N VAL A 573 -6.67 -22.94 -11.31
CA VAL A 573 -7.02 -22.00 -10.22
C VAL A 573 -8.18 -21.08 -10.61
N THR A 574 -8.19 -20.60 -11.86
CA THR A 574 -9.27 -19.74 -12.37
C THR A 574 -10.60 -20.50 -12.45
N ILE A 575 -10.57 -21.74 -12.93
CA ILE A 575 -11.76 -22.61 -13.02
C ILE A 575 -12.22 -23.06 -11.63
N GLU A 576 -11.32 -23.34 -10.70
CA GLU A 576 -11.65 -23.70 -9.32
C GLU A 576 -12.44 -22.57 -8.64
N GLU A 577 -12.03 -21.32 -8.79
CA GLU A 577 -12.74 -20.15 -8.23
C GLU A 577 -14.11 -19.95 -8.88
N PHE A 578 -14.19 -20.12 -10.21
CA PHE A 578 -15.46 -20.03 -10.95
C PHE A 578 -16.44 -21.12 -10.50
N CYS A 579 -16.00 -22.39 -10.49
CA CYS A 579 -16.79 -23.52 -9.99
C CYS A 579 -17.18 -23.34 -8.52
N GLN A 580 -16.27 -22.83 -7.69
CA GLN A 580 -16.54 -22.61 -6.27
C GLN A 580 -17.65 -21.57 -6.08
N THR A 581 -17.67 -20.52 -6.89
CA THR A 581 -18.70 -19.47 -6.82
C THR A 581 -20.07 -20.03 -7.20
N MET A 582 -20.16 -20.71 -8.35
CA MET A 582 -21.39 -21.38 -8.81
C MET A 582 -21.87 -22.44 -7.81
N ALA A 583 -20.96 -23.30 -7.34
CA ALA A 583 -21.29 -24.35 -6.40
C ALA A 583 -21.79 -23.79 -5.07
N LYS A 584 -21.27 -22.62 -4.64
CA LYS A 584 -21.73 -21.96 -3.41
C LYS A 584 -23.16 -21.45 -3.55
N GLU A 585 -23.52 -20.87 -4.69
CA GLU A 585 -24.89 -20.43 -4.97
C GLU A 585 -25.86 -21.61 -5.00
N LEU A 586 -25.53 -22.67 -5.73
CA LEU A 586 -26.35 -23.90 -5.73
C LEU A 586 -26.43 -24.54 -4.33
N PHE A 587 -25.33 -24.53 -3.58
CA PHE A 587 -25.29 -25.11 -2.24
C PHE A 587 -26.24 -24.38 -1.30
N ARG A 588 -26.34 -23.06 -1.45
CA ARG A 588 -27.31 -22.25 -0.73
C ARG A 588 -28.73 -22.69 -1.01
N ASP A 589 -29.08 -22.84 -2.28
CA ASP A 589 -30.46 -23.05 -2.73
C ASP A 589 -30.94 -24.49 -2.52
N VAL A 590 -30.04 -25.47 -2.63
CA VAL A 590 -30.38 -26.89 -2.54
C VAL A 590 -30.14 -27.42 -1.13
N TYR A 591 -28.88 -27.44 -0.67
CA TYR A 591 -28.52 -28.09 0.58
C TYR A 591 -28.82 -27.21 1.80
N PHE A 592 -28.33 -25.97 1.79
CA PHE A 592 -28.45 -25.09 2.94
C PHE A 592 -29.90 -24.66 3.20
N ALA A 593 -30.71 -24.47 2.15
CA ALA A 593 -32.14 -24.23 2.29
C ALA A 593 -32.87 -25.36 3.02
N ASN A 594 -32.56 -26.63 2.69
CA ASN A 594 -33.11 -27.79 3.39
C ASN A 594 -32.57 -27.91 4.82
N TRP A 595 -31.26 -27.70 5.01
CA TRP A 595 -30.65 -27.66 6.33
C TRP A 595 -31.29 -26.60 7.23
N ARG A 596 -31.59 -25.39 6.70
CA ARG A 596 -32.28 -24.33 7.45
C ARG A 596 -33.67 -24.78 7.90
N LYS A 597 -34.46 -25.42 7.04
CA LYS A 597 -35.81 -25.91 7.38
C LYS A 597 -35.80 -26.87 8.58
N GLU A 598 -34.80 -27.74 8.65
CA GLU A 598 -34.70 -28.77 9.70
C GLU A 598 -33.97 -28.29 10.95
N ASN A 599 -32.87 -27.53 10.80
CA ASN A 599 -31.87 -27.33 11.86
C ASN A 599 -31.73 -25.87 12.33
N GLU A 600 -32.36 -24.89 11.67
CA GLU A 600 -32.19 -23.47 12.03
C GLU A 600 -32.60 -23.16 13.47
N LYS A 601 -33.79 -23.59 13.88
CA LYS A 601 -34.31 -23.35 15.24
C LYS A 601 -33.44 -23.96 16.34
N PRO A 602 -33.10 -25.27 16.32
CA PRO A 602 -32.25 -25.85 17.36
C PRO A 602 -30.84 -25.26 17.35
N PHE A 603 -30.26 -24.99 16.17
CA PHE A 603 -28.94 -24.36 16.05
C PHE A 603 -28.88 -22.97 16.70
N LEU A 604 -29.85 -22.11 16.37
CA LEU A 604 -29.91 -20.76 16.94
C LEU A 604 -30.12 -20.80 18.45
N LYS A 605 -30.93 -21.73 18.98
CA LYS A 605 -31.12 -21.90 20.42
C LYS A 605 -29.81 -22.22 21.13
N LEU A 606 -29.05 -23.21 20.64
CA LEU A 606 -27.75 -23.59 21.21
C LEU A 606 -26.75 -22.42 21.17
N LYS A 607 -26.66 -21.70 20.05
CA LYS A 607 -25.77 -20.53 19.95
C LYS A 607 -26.15 -19.40 20.88
N ARG A 608 -27.44 -19.18 21.14
CA ARG A 608 -27.88 -18.19 22.14
C ARG A 608 -27.52 -18.61 23.57
N GLU A 609 -27.58 -19.90 23.88
CA GLU A 609 -27.15 -20.43 25.18
C GLU A 609 -25.63 -20.29 25.37
N GLU A 610 -24.82 -20.55 24.33
CA GLU A 610 -23.37 -20.29 24.33
C GLU A 610 -23.03 -18.80 24.51
N GLU A 611 -23.69 -17.89 23.78
CA GLU A 611 -23.46 -16.44 23.93
C GLU A 611 -23.79 -15.97 25.35
N LYS A 612 -24.88 -16.50 25.93
CA LYS A 612 -25.32 -16.20 27.29
C LYS A 612 -24.33 -16.72 28.34
N SER A 613 -23.79 -17.93 28.18
CA SER A 613 -22.81 -18.49 29.11
C SER A 613 -21.47 -17.75 29.05
N GLN A 614 -21.06 -17.31 27.86
CA GLN A 614 -19.84 -16.51 27.65
C GLN A 614 -20.00 -15.01 27.95
N LYS A 615 -21.19 -14.57 28.39
CA LYS A 615 -21.54 -13.15 28.60
C LYS A 615 -21.19 -12.27 27.39
N ARG A 616 -21.33 -12.80 26.17
CA ARG A 616 -21.07 -12.08 24.92
C ARG A 616 -22.35 -11.44 24.39
N TYR A 617 -22.21 -10.34 23.66
CA TYR A 617 -23.33 -9.70 22.99
C TYR A 617 -23.92 -10.61 21.90
N ALA A 618 -25.24 -10.63 21.82
CA ALA A 618 -26.00 -11.40 20.85
C ALA A 618 -25.70 -10.93 19.42
N LYS A 619 -25.10 -11.80 18.59
CA LYS A 619 -24.88 -11.49 17.17
C LYS A 619 -26.17 -11.60 16.35
N PRO A 620 -26.30 -10.90 15.19
CA PRO A 620 -27.39 -11.13 14.25
C PRO A 620 -27.45 -12.60 13.82
N TYR A 621 -28.65 -13.19 13.77
CA TYR A 621 -28.77 -14.62 13.44
C TYR A 621 -28.26 -14.92 12.02
N ILE A 622 -28.40 -14.00 11.07
CA ILE A 622 -27.85 -14.14 9.72
C ILE A 622 -26.33 -14.29 9.72
N ASP A 623 -25.60 -13.56 10.57
CA ASP A 623 -24.15 -13.70 10.60
C ASP A 623 -23.73 -15.09 11.11
N LEU A 624 -24.52 -15.68 12.00
CA LEU A 624 -24.33 -17.06 12.46
C LEU A 624 -24.68 -18.07 11.37
N LEU A 625 -25.75 -17.82 10.61
CA LEU A 625 -26.17 -18.66 9.48
C LEU A 625 -25.17 -18.58 8.32
N ASP A 626 -24.74 -17.39 7.91
CA ASP A 626 -23.73 -17.18 6.85
C ASP A 626 -22.39 -17.83 7.24
N ALA A 627 -22.01 -17.78 8.53
CA ALA A 627 -20.83 -18.46 9.05
C ALA A 627 -20.99 -19.99 8.99
N LYS A 628 -22.17 -20.51 9.35
CA LYS A 628 -22.46 -21.95 9.30
C LYS A 628 -22.58 -22.46 7.86
N GLU A 629 -23.21 -21.71 6.98
CA GLU A 629 -23.23 -21.94 5.52
C GLU A 629 -21.80 -22.07 5.00
N SER A 630 -20.94 -21.11 5.35
CA SER A 630 -19.54 -21.12 4.92
C SER A 630 -18.74 -22.30 5.49
N GLU A 631 -19.04 -22.75 6.71
CA GLU A 631 -18.43 -23.93 7.32
C GLU A 631 -18.87 -25.22 6.61
N LEU A 632 -20.18 -25.42 6.43
CA LEU A 632 -20.74 -26.58 5.75
C LEU A 632 -20.30 -26.64 4.27
N PHE A 633 -20.31 -25.49 3.60
CA PHE A 633 -19.86 -25.37 2.22
C PHE A 633 -18.37 -25.72 2.08
N LYS A 634 -17.51 -25.34 3.04
CA LYS A 634 -16.09 -25.74 3.00
C LYS A 634 -15.93 -27.25 3.05
N GLY A 635 -16.70 -27.93 3.90
CA GLY A 635 -16.71 -29.40 3.98
C GLY A 635 -17.18 -30.02 2.66
N PHE A 636 -18.32 -29.55 2.14
CA PHE A 636 -18.87 -29.98 0.86
C PHE A 636 -17.89 -29.77 -0.31
N TRP A 637 -17.31 -28.56 -0.40
CA TRP A 637 -16.36 -28.22 -1.46
C TRP A 637 -15.11 -29.09 -1.39
N PHE A 638 -14.53 -29.28 -0.20
CA PHE A 638 -13.33 -30.09 -0.05
C PHE A 638 -13.54 -31.54 -0.52
N GLN A 639 -14.70 -32.12 -0.26
CA GLN A 639 -15.04 -33.49 -0.65
C GLN A 639 -15.37 -33.61 -2.15
N ASN A 640 -16.11 -32.66 -2.71
CA ASN A 640 -16.74 -32.84 -4.03
C ASN A 640 -16.12 -32.02 -5.17
N LYS A 641 -15.17 -31.10 -4.90
CA LYS A 641 -14.68 -30.15 -5.90
C LYS A 641 -14.17 -30.80 -7.19
N TRP A 642 -13.48 -31.93 -7.10
CA TRP A 642 -12.84 -32.54 -8.27
C TRP A 642 -13.87 -33.13 -9.23
N GLN A 643 -14.90 -33.79 -8.69
CA GLN A 643 -16.01 -34.33 -9.49
C GLN A 643 -16.84 -33.21 -10.12
N LEU A 644 -17.07 -32.10 -9.42
CA LEU A 644 -17.76 -30.93 -9.97
C LEU A 644 -16.98 -30.29 -11.11
N ILE A 645 -15.67 -30.10 -10.95
CA ILE A 645 -14.79 -29.55 -12.00
C ILE A 645 -14.74 -30.48 -13.21
N GLU A 646 -14.61 -31.79 -13.01
CA GLU A 646 -14.64 -32.77 -14.10
C GLU A 646 -15.97 -32.71 -14.88
N THR A 647 -17.08 -32.65 -14.16
CA THR A 647 -18.43 -32.60 -14.77
C THR A 647 -18.64 -31.31 -15.56
N LEU A 648 -18.12 -30.17 -15.07
CA LEU A 648 -18.15 -28.92 -15.85
C LEU A 648 -17.40 -29.09 -17.19
N LEU A 649 -16.27 -29.78 -17.18
CA LEU A 649 -15.38 -29.90 -18.35
C LEU A 649 -15.82 -30.96 -19.36
N PHE A 650 -16.50 -32.02 -18.93
CA PHE A 650 -16.83 -33.19 -19.77
C PHE A 650 -18.31 -33.61 -19.73
N GLY A 651 -19.16 -32.94 -18.96
CA GLY A 651 -20.60 -33.18 -18.90
C GLY A 651 -21.03 -34.39 -18.06
N GLN A 652 -20.16 -35.37 -17.81
CA GLN A 652 -20.45 -36.53 -16.96
C GLN A 652 -19.29 -36.85 -16.00
N PRO A 653 -19.57 -37.26 -14.75
CA PRO A 653 -18.54 -37.68 -13.81
C PRO A 653 -18.00 -39.08 -14.16
N THR A 654 -16.73 -39.34 -13.86
CA THR A 654 -16.09 -40.64 -14.11
C THR A 654 -16.37 -41.67 -13.00
N GLU A 655 -16.60 -41.23 -11.77
CA GLU A 655 -16.81 -42.08 -10.59
C GLU A 655 -18.30 -42.24 -10.21
N SER A 656 -18.59 -43.16 -9.27
CA SER A 656 -19.94 -43.42 -8.79
C SER A 656 -20.62 -42.17 -8.23
N ILE A 657 -21.84 -41.92 -8.70
CA ILE A 657 -22.65 -40.76 -8.35
C ILE A 657 -23.17 -40.93 -6.92
N ASP A 658 -22.68 -40.12 -5.97
CA ASP A 658 -23.37 -39.96 -4.70
C ASP A 658 -24.75 -39.30 -4.98
N PRO A 659 -25.88 -39.93 -4.60
CA PRO A 659 -27.20 -39.34 -4.80
C PRO A 659 -27.31 -37.91 -4.29
N ALA A 660 -26.59 -37.56 -3.21
CA ALA A 660 -26.62 -36.24 -2.59
C ALA A 660 -26.06 -35.11 -3.49
N ILE A 661 -25.16 -35.42 -4.44
CA ILE A 661 -24.55 -34.41 -5.32
C ILE A 661 -25.17 -34.36 -6.72
N THR A 662 -26.10 -35.26 -7.04
CA THR A 662 -26.76 -35.36 -8.35
C THR A 662 -27.33 -34.03 -8.87
N PRO A 663 -28.01 -33.19 -8.06
CA PRO A 663 -28.52 -31.90 -8.53
C PRO A 663 -27.40 -30.96 -9.03
N TYR A 664 -26.27 -30.95 -8.33
CA TYR A 664 -25.11 -30.13 -8.71
C TYR A 664 -24.51 -30.65 -10.02
N LEU A 665 -24.30 -31.96 -10.13
CA LEU A 665 -23.75 -32.57 -11.34
C LEU A 665 -24.63 -32.29 -12.57
N SER A 666 -25.96 -32.35 -12.41
CA SER A 666 -26.89 -32.02 -13.51
C SER A 666 -26.76 -30.57 -13.96
N TYR A 667 -26.60 -29.63 -13.02
CA TYR A 667 -26.40 -28.22 -13.33
C TYR A 667 -25.07 -27.95 -14.04
N PHE A 668 -23.97 -28.54 -13.55
CA PHE A 668 -22.66 -28.42 -14.21
C PHE A 668 -22.65 -29.08 -15.60
N SER A 669 -23.41 -30.16 -15.80
CA SER A 669 -23.59 -30.81 -17.10
C SER A 669 -24.37 -29.93 -18.09
N GLN A 670 -25.38 -29.21 -17.61
CA GLN A 670 -26.07 -28.20 -18.42
C GLN A 670 -25.11 -27.08 -18.83
N TRP A 671 -24.32 -26.55 -17.89
CA TRP A 671 -23.30 -25.53 -18.20
C TRP A 671 -22.28 -26.01 -19.22
N HIS A 672 -21.82 -27.25 -19.13
CA HIS A 672 -20.96 -27.86 -20.14
C HIS A 672 -21.60 -27.84 -21.54
N THR A 673 -22.88 -28.19 -21.61
CA THR A 673 -23.67 -28.19 -22.85
C THR A 673 -23.81 -26.76 -23.41
N GLU A 674 -24.09 -25.77 -22.58
CA GLU A 674 -24.20 -24.37 -23.00
C GLU A 674 -22.86 -23.81 -23.52
N ILE A 675 -21.76 -24.06 -22.81
CA ILE A 675 -20.42 -23.62 -23.21
C ILE A 675 -20.00 -24.31 -24.52
N SER A 676 -20.29 -25.60 -24.68
CA SER A 676 -19.96 -26.35 -25.91
C SER A 676 -20.79 -25.88 -27.12
N GLN A 677 -22.00 -25.38 -26.91
CA GLN A 677 -22.85 -24.75 -27.94
C GLN A 677 -22.43 -23.30 -28.28
N GLY A 678 -21.41 -22.75 -27.61
CA GLY A 678 -20.86 -21.42 -27.88
C GLY A 678 -21.42 -20.29 -27.02
N ALA A 679 -22.21 -20.60 -25.99
CA ALA A 679 -22.63 -19.61 -25.00
C ALA A 679 -21.45 -19.14 -24.12
N HIS A 680 -21.62 -18.00 -23.44
CA HIS A 680 -20.70 -17.49 -22.41
C HIS A 680 -19.26 -17.16 -22.89
N HIS A 681 -19.07 -16.90 -24.18
CA HIS A 681 -17.74 -16.64 -24.77
C HIS A 681 -17.07 -15.35 -24.22
N GLU A 682 -17.85 -14.45 -23.62
CA GLU A 682 -17.37 -13.20 -23.02
C GLU A 682 -16.83 -13.36 -21.58
N LEU A 683 -16.99 -14.53 -20.95
CA LEU A 683 -16.46 -14.78 -19.60
C LEU A 683 -14.94 -14.86 -19.61
N ASP A 684 -14.30 -14.19 -18.65
CA ASP A 684 -12.85 -14.24 -18.42
C ASP A 684 -12.32 -15.68 -18.24
N SER A 685 -13.16 -16.57 -17.67
CA SER A 685 -12.83 -17.97 -17.43
C SER A 685 -12.88 -18.87 -18.67
N HIS A 686 -13.45 -18.41 -19.80
CA HIS A 686 -13.64 -19.23 -21.00
C HIS A 686 -12.33 -19.73 -21.61
N GLN A 687 -11.29 -18.89 -21.63
CA GLN A 687 -9.97 -19.29 -22.11
C GLN A 687 -9.33 -20.34 -21.19
N ALA A 688 -9.48 -20.17 -19.87
CA ALA A 688 -9.00 -21.14 -18.89
C ALA A 688 -9.73 -22.48 -19.04
N TYR A 689 -11.05 -22.45 -19.29
CA TYR A 689 -11.87 -23.63 -19.53
C TYR A 689 -11.35 -24.42 -20.73
N LYS A 690 -11.19 -23.78 -21.90
CA LYS A 690 -10.68 -24.44 -23.12
C LYS A 690 -9.28 -25.03 -22.92
N LYS A 691 -8.38 -24.30 -22.24
CA LYS A 691 -7.02 -24.78 -21.95
C LYS A 691 -7.04 -26.04 -21.08
N LEU A 692 -7.80 -26.00 -19.99
CA LEU A 692 -7.90 -27.11 -19.04
C LEU A 692 -8.58 -28.33 -19.68
N GLN A 693 -9.69 -28.12 -20.40
CA GLN A 693 -10.39 -29.18 -21.13
C GLN A 693 -9.49 -29.85 -22.16
N LYS A 694 -8.73 -29.07 -22.94
CA LYS A 694 -7.76 -29.60 -23.91
C LYS A 694 -6.70 -30.47 -23.21
N ALA A 695 -6.13 -30.01 -22.10
CA ALA A 695 -5.12 -30.77 -21.37
C ALA A 695 -5.67 -32.12 -20.85
N LEU A 696 -6.91 -32.12 -20.34
CA LEU A 696 -7.55 -33.33 -19.82
C LEU A 696 -8.10 -34.27 -20.91
N SER A 697 -8.39 -33.76 -22.11
CA SER A 697 -8.92 -34.57 -23.20
C SER A 697 -7.96 -35.66 -23.70
N ALA A 698 -6.65 -35.43 -23.52
CA ALA A 698 -5.60 -36.39 -23.85
C ALA A 698 -5.41 -37.48 -22.78
N ILE A 699 -6.09 -37.36 -21.63
CA ILE A 699 -5.92 -38.25 -20.47
C ILE A 699 -7.11 -39.22 -20.40
N VAL A 700 -6.81 -40.49 -20.10
CA VAL A 700 -7.82 -41.53 -19.88
C VAL A 700 -8.78 -41.08 -18.77
N PRO A 701 -10.11 -41.26 -18.91
CA PRO A 701 -11.09 -40.77 -17.94
C PRO A 701 -10.75 -41.08 -16.48
N SER A 702 -10.30 -42.30 -16.19
CA SER A 702 -9.97 -42.75 -14.83
C SER A 702 -8.82 -41.99 -14.15
N GLU A 703 -7.96 -41.30 -14.92
CA GLU A 703 -6.77 -40.60 -14.42
C GLU A 703 -6.95 -39.06 -14.40
N ARG A 704 -8.08 -38.54 -14.87
CA ARG A 704 -8.34 -37.09 -14.97
C ARG A 704 -8.33 -36.40 -13.60
N ILE A 705 -9.00 -37.00 -12.61
CA ILE A 705 -9.04 -36.48 -11.24
C ILE A 705 -7.64 -36.53 -10.61
N ALA A 706 -6.90 -37.62 -10.81
CA ALA A 706 -5.52 -37.75 -10.33
C ALA A 706 -4.63 -36.64 -10.92
N TYR A 707 -4.74 -36.36 -12.22
CA TYR A 707 -4.05 -35.25 -12.86
C TYR A 707 -4.41 -33.88 -12.26
N LEU A 708 -5.70 -33.59 -12.07
CA LEU A 708 -6.16 -32.34 -11.45
C LEU A 708 -5.57 -32.13 -10.04
N GLN A 709 -5.42 -33.19 -9.26
CA GLN A 709 -4.84 -33.15 -7.91
C GLN A 709 -3.33 -32.82 -7.91
N THR A 710 -2.64 -33.01 -9.04
CA THR A 710 -1.23 -32.65 -9.18
C THR A 710 -1.02 -31.13 -9.34
N LEU A 711 -2.00 -30.41 -9.90
CA LEU A 711 -1.89 -28.98 -10.22
C LEU A 711 -1.87 -28.12 -8.95
N ARG A 712 -0.91 -27.18 -8.86
CA ARG A 712 -0.68 -26.36 -7.65
C ARG A 712 -0.73 -24.85 -7.95
N GLY A 713 -1.61 -24.15 -7.24
CA GLY A 713 -1.64 -22.69 -7.21
C GLY A 713 -0.61 -22.09 -6.23
N TYR A 714 -0.37 -20.78 -6.28
CA TYR A 714 0.62 -20.10 -5.44
C TYR A 714 0.51 -20.44 -3.94
N ARG A 715 -0.72 -20.49 -3.42
CA ARG A 715 -1.00 -20.73 -1.98
C ARG A 715 -0.65 -22.14 -1.51
N GLN A 716 -0.45 -23.09 -2.43
CA GLN A 716 -0.11 -24.49 -2.13
C GLN A 716 1.42 -24.74 -2.14
N LEU A 717 2.22 -23.77 -2.57
CA LEU A 717 3.68 -23.85 -2.68
C LEU A 717 4.38 -23.67 -1.32
N ASN A 718 4.13 -24.61 -0.40
CA ASN A 718 4.57 -24.55 0.99
C ASN A 718 5.73 -25.50 1.31
N ARG A 719 6.32 -26.18 0.32
CA ARG A 719 7.48 -27.06 0.57
C ARG A 719 8.73 -26.21 0.83
N PRO A 720 9.63 -26.64 1.72
CA PRO A 720 10.90 -25.95 1.94
C PRO A 720 11.83 -26.08 0.72
N LEU A 721 12.54 -24.98 0.42
CA LEU A 721 13.61 -24.98 -0.59
C LEU A 721 14.82 -25.78 -0.06
N ILE A 722 15.53 -26.44 -0.97
CA ILE A 722 16.78 -27.14 -0.64
C ILE A 722 17.88 -26.13 -0.32
N SER A 723 18.02 -25.08 -1.13
CA SER A 723 19.01 -24.03 -0.89
C SER A 723 18.40 -22.74 -0.35
N SER A 724 19.29 -21.88 0.14
CA SER A 724 18.95 -20.52 0.51
C SER A 724 19.47 -19.52 -0.53
N TYR A 725 18.64 -18.51 -0.82
CA TYR A 725 18.91 -17.50 -1.83
C TYR A 725 18.94 -16.12 -1.17
N SER A 726 20.08 -15.43 -1.20
CA SER A 726 20.27 -14.14 -0.51
C SER A 726 19.24 -13.06 -0.89
N THR A 727 18.73 -13.08 -2.11
CA THR A 727 17.68 -12.18 -2.62
C THR A 727 16.29 -12.48 -2.05
N LEU A 728 16.04 -13.71 -1.62
CA LEU A 728 14.78 -14.18 -1.07
C LEU A 728 14.78 -14.20 0.47
N GLN A 729 15.95 -14.14 1.10
CA GLN A 729 16.08 -14.13 2.55
C GLN A 729 15.52 -12.82 3.15
N LYS A 730 14.36 -12.92 3.82
CA LYS A 730 13.82 -11.89 4.72
C LYS A 730 13.77 -12.44 6.15
N GLY A 731 14.88 -12.30 6.88
CA GLY A 731 14.99 -12.69 8.30
C GLY A 731 15.22 -14.20 8.54
N LYS A 732 15.03 -14.65 9.80
CA LYS A 732 15.30 -16.04 10.26
C LYS A 732 14.18 -17.05 9.92
N ARG A 733 13.51 -16.94 8.78
CA ARG A 733 12.43 -17.87 8.36
C ARG A 733 12.94 -18.87 7.33
N GLN A 734 12.52 -20.13 7.45
CA GLN A 734 12.75 -21.15 6.41
C GLN A 734 12.13 -20.69 5.09
N LEU A 735 12.88 -20.81 3.99
CA LEU A 735 12.41 -20.42 2.66
C LEU A 735 11.53 -21.51 2.05
N LEU A 736 10.42 -21.11 1.44
CA LEU A 736 9.43 -21.98 0.83
C LEU A 736 9.41 -21.79 -0.69
N GLU A 737 8.86 -22.75 -1.43
CA GLU A 737 8.64 -22.66 -2.88
C GLU A 737 7.94 -21.37 -3.30
N LYS A 738 6.93 -20.90 -2.56
CA LYS A 738 6.24 -19.63 -2.86
C LYS A 738 7.14 -18.40 -2.83
N HIS A 739 8.24 -18.43 -2.05
CA HIS A 739 9.21 -17.34 -2.06
C HIS A 739 10.04 -17.36 -3.35
N LEU A 740 10.37 -18.55 -3.87
CA LEU A 740 11.01 -18.72 -5.19
C LEU A 740 10.06 -18.34 -6.32
N ALA A 741 8.77 -18.72 -6.21
CA ALA A 741 7.72 -18.31 -7.13
C ALA A 741 7.55 -16.78 -7.19
N ALA A 742 7.76 -16.08 -6.07
CA ALA A 742 7.69 -14.63 -5.99
C ALA A 742 8.95 -13.91 -6.50
N ALA A 743 10.01 -14.63 -6.89
CA ALA A 743 11.30 -14.05 -7.25
C ALA A 743 11.29 -13.19 -8.52
N PHE A 744 10.24 -13.28 -9.36
CA PHE A 744 10.05 -12.36 -10.50
C PHE A 744 9.75 -10.92 -10.05
N TYR A 745 9.30 -10.75 -8.79
CA TYR A 745 9.00 -9.47 -8.19
C TYR A 745 10.22 -8.94 -7.41
N PRO A 746 10.54 -7.63 -7.47
CA PRO A 746 11.66 -7.08 -6.71
C PRO A 746 11.46 -7.29 -5.19
N PRO A 747 12.54 -7.53 -4.42
CA PRO A 747 12.43 -7.86 -2.99
C PRO A 747 11.79 -6.75 -2.15
N TYR A 748 11.90 -5.48 -2.59
CA TYR A 748 11.28 -4.31 -1.95
C TYR A 748 10.11 -3.74 -2.74
N GLY A 749 9.58 -4.51 -3.70
CA GLY A 749 8.57 -4.07 -4.65
C GLY A 749 9.05 -3.01 -5.64
N PHE A 750 8.17 -2.63 -6.55
CA PHE A 750 8.31 -1.49 -7.45
C PHE A 750 8.09 -0.15 -6.73
N GLY A 751 7.34 -0.14 -5.62
CA GLY A 751 7.22 1.02 -4.73
C GLY A 751 6.01 1.92 -4.97
N TYR A 752 4.87 1.37 -5.40
CA TYR A 752 3.61 2.12 -5.58
C TYR A 752 3.23 2.97 -4.36
N GLY A 753 3.27 2.38 -3.16
CA GLY A 753 2.98 3.08 -1.89
C GLY A 753 4.18 3.83 -1.27
N ARG A 754 5.33 3.94 -1.96
CA ARG A 754 6.57 4.55 -1.45
C ARG A 754 7.13 5.57 -2.44
N SER A 755 6.82 6.84 -2.18
CA SER A 755 7.34 7.97 -2.96
C SER A 755 8.86 7.93 -3.12
N GLN A 756 9.32 7.96 -4.37
CA GLN A 756 10.74 8.03 -4.72
C GLN A 756 11.36 9.39 -4.35
N ALA A 757 10.53 10.42 -4.14
CA ALA A 757 11.00 11.79 -3.88
C ALA A 757 11.48 12.02 -2.43
N TYR A 758 10.83 11.38 -1.44
CA TYR A 758 11.10 11.64 -0.01
C TYR A 758 11.02 10.39 0.90
N ARG A 759 10.57 9.25 0.40
CA ARG A 759 10.48 7.96 1.15
C ARG A 759 11.45 6.91 0.64
N GLN A 760 12.30 7.26 -0.33
CA GLN A 760 13.38 6.43 -0.83
C GLN A 760 14.67 7.25 -0.94
N ALA A 761 15.76 6.68 -0.42
CA ALA A 761 17.08 7.30 -0.40
C ALA A 761 18.01 6.40 -1.20
N THR A 762 18.88 7.02 -1.96
CA THR A 762 19.85 6.31 -2.79
C THR A 762 21.12 7.13 -2.92
N THR A 763 22.16 6.53 -3.51
CA THR A 763 23.42 7.20 -3.77
C THR A 763 23.20 8.34 -4.76
N GLN A 764 23.77 9.51 -4.45
CA GLN A 764 23.59 10.73 -5.23
C GLN A 764 24.61 10.85 -6.37
N GLY A 765 25.81 10.32 -6.15
CA GLY A 765 26.94 10.48 -7.06
C GLY A 765 27.38 11.94 -7.19
N SER A 766 27.76 12.34 -8.41
CA SER A 766 28.54 13.56 -8.66
C SER A 766 27.88 14.90 -8.30
N ILE A 767 26.60 14.94 -7.93
CA ILE A 767 25.99 16.16 -7.38
C ILE A 767 26.62 16.51 -6.03
N PHE A 768 26.98 15.51 -5.23
CA PHE A 768 27.59 15.70 -3.91
C PHE A 768 28.94 16.43 -3.97
N LYS A 769 29.63 16.40 -5.12
CA LYS A 769 30.89 17.14 -5.33
C LYS A 769 30.73 18.64 -5.10
N LEU A 770 29.52 19.20 -5.24
CA LEU A 770 29.23 20.59 -4.88
C LEU A 770 29.39 20.84 -3.37
N VAL A 771 29.03 19.87 -2.52
CA VAL A 771 29.24 19.94 -1.07
C VAL A 771 30.74 19.84 -0.75
N THR A 772 31.46 18.94 -1.41
CA THR A 772 32.92 18.81 -1.28
C THR A 772 33.64 20.09 -1.71
N ALA A 773 33.23 20.69 -2.83
CA ALA A 773 33.75 21.97 -3.33
C ALA A 773 33.46 23.11 -2.35
N TYR A 774 32.23 23.19 -1.86
CA TYR A 774 31.79 24.20 -0.90
C TYR A 774 32.65 24.17 0.36
N GLU A 775 32.85 23.01 0.97
CA GLU A 775 33.61 22.91 2.22
C GLU A 775 35.07 23.34 2.03
N ALA A 776 35.71 22.91 0.94
CA ALA A 776 37.08 23.33 0.62
C ALA A 776 37.19 24.83 0.34
N LEU A 777 36.23 25.41 -0.39
CA LEU A 777 36.18 26.85 -0.65
C LEU A 777 35.97 27.67 0.63
N ILE A 778 35.13 27.21 1.55
CA ILE A 778 34.87 27.90 2.81
C ILE A 778 36.10 27.85 3.72
N GLN A 779 36.76 26.71 3.86
CA GLN A 779 38.01 26.62 4.63
C GLN A 779 39.08 27.55 4.03
N LYS A 780 39.22 27.56 2.70
CA LYS A 780 40.16 28.45 2.01
C LYS A 780 39.81 29.93 2.17
N TYR A 781 38.54 30.29 2.04
CA TYR A 781 38.04 31.66 2.22
C TYR A 781 38.34 32.16 3.64
N ASN A 782 38.02 31.36 4.65
CA ASN A 782 38.29 31.68 6.05
C ASN A 782 39.80 31.80 6.34
N ALA A 783 40.62 30.94 5.73
CA ALA A 783 42.07 30.98 5.88
C ALA A 783 42.72 32.22 5.23
N LEU A 784 42.14 32.75 4.13
CA LEU A 784 42.66 33.95 3.48
C LEU A 784 42.32 35.23 4.26
N GLY A 785 41.16 35.28 4.92
CA GLY A 785 40.73 36.45 5.70
C GLY A 785 40.56 37.75 4.89
N LEU A 786 40.52 37.66 3.56
CA LEU A 786 40.38 38.81 2.65
C LEU A 786 38.90 39.21 2.52
N GLU A 787 38.61 40.51 2.43
CA GLU A 787 37.23 41.01 2.25
C GLU A 787 36.63 40.66 0.87
N SER A 788 37.46 40.52 -0.16
CA SER A 788 37.01 40.18 -1.53
C SER A 788 38.10 39.42 -2.30
N PRO A 789 38.35 38.14 -1.96
CA PRO A 789 39.35 37.33 -2.66
C PRO A 789 38.93 37.05 -4.11
N SER A 790 39.91 37.02 -5.01
CA SER A 790 39.69 36.65 -6.41
C SER A 790 39.47 35.13 -6.58
N VAL A 791 38.86 34.74 -7.72
CA VAL A 791 38.58 33.31 -8.02
C VAL A 791 39.87 32.48 -8.06
N SER A 792 40.97 33.02 -8.58
CA SER A 792 42.26 32.34 -8.63
C SER A 792 42.87 32.13 -7.24
N GLN A 793 42.72 33.10 -6.33
CA GLN A 793 43.19 32.99 -4.95
C GLN A 793 42.41 31.95 -4.14
N LEU A 794 41.13 31.77 -4.46
CA LEU A 794 40.27 30.76 -3.82
C LEU A 794 40.43 29.36 -4.40
N ASN A 795 41.12 29.19 -5.53
CA ASN A 795 41.31 27.86 -6.10
C ASN A 795 42.11 26.97 -5.11
N PRO A 796 41.50 25.90 -4.56
CA PRO A 796 42.11 25.12 -3.49
C PRO A 796 43.20 24.16 -3.99
N LEU A 797 43.10 23.71 -5.25
CA LEU A 797 43.96 22.67 -5.82
C LEU A 797 44.06 22.83 -7.33
N THR A 798 45.24 22.56 -7.89
CA THR A 798 45.47 22.35 -9.32
C THR A 798 46.16 21.02 -9.52
N MET A 799 45.72 20.24 -10.51
CA MET A 799 46.35 18.97 -10.88
C MET A 799 46.29 18.74 -12.39
N VAL A 800 47.11 17.82 -12.89
CA VAL A 800 47.02 17.33 -14.27
C VAL A 800 46.50 15.91 -14.24
N GLU A 801 45.28 15.69 -14.71
CA GLU A 801 44.67 14.37 -14.71
C GLU A 801 44.98 13.61 -16.00
N SER A 802 45.74 12.54 -15.85
CA SER A 802 46.16 11.65 -16.93
C SER A 802 46.32 10.24 -16.35
N PHE A 803 45.45 9.33 -16.75
CA PHE A 803 45.48 7.93 -16.36
C PHE A 803 46.51 7.18 -17.20
N PHE A 804 47.51 6.60 -16.54
CA PHE A 804 48.51 5.74 -17.18
C PHE A 804 48.92 4.60 -16.25
N THR A 805 49.51 3.55 -16.82
CA THR A 805 50.07 2.43 -16.06
C THR A 805 51.56 2.34 -16.34
N GLN A 806 52.37 2.30 -15.28
CA GLN A 806 53.82 2.18 -15.36
C GLN A 806 54.28 1.14 -14.34
N ALA A 807 55.12 0.18 -14.76
CA ALA A 807 55.66 -0.87 -13.88
C ALA A 807 54.61 -1.63 -13.03
N LYS A 808 53.45 -1.97 -13.62
CA LYS A 808 52.27 -2.61 -12.98
C LYS A 808 51.50 -1.73 -11.97
N GLU A 809 51.90 -0.49 -11.76
CA GLU A 809 51.17 0.48 -10.95
C GLU A 809 50.34 1.42 -11.83
N SER A 810 49.12 1.71 -11.39
CA SER A 810 48.25 2.69 -12.05
C SER A 810 48.43 4.06 -11.42
N TYR A 811 48.47 5.11 -12.25
CA TYR A 811 48.55 6.51 -11.82
C TYR A 811 47.33 7.28 -12.33
N MET A 812 46.82 8.21 -11.51
CA MET A 812 45.66 9.05 -11.83
C MET A 812 46.06 10.39 -12.47
N GLY A 813 47.35 10.72 -12.46
CA GLY A 813 47.87 11.96 -13.02
C GLY A 813 49.07 12.49 -12.25
N TYR A 814 49.20 13.81 -12.22
CA TYR A 814 50.27 14.52 -11.54
C TYR A 814 49.69 15.67 -10.70
N HIS A 815 50.31 15.96 -9.57
CA HIS A 815 50.14 17.23 -8.88
C HIS A 815 50.67 18.38 -9.77
N ALA A 816 50.34 19.63 -9.41
CA ALA A 816 50.84 20.80 -10.14
C ALA A 816 52.38 20.94 -10.13
N ASP A 817 53.06 20.34 -9.16
CA ASP A 817 54.52 20.29 -9.02
C ASP A 817 55.18 19.17 -9.87
N GLY A 818 54.39 18.40 -10.61
CA GLY A 818 54.87 17.28 -11.44
C GLY A 818 54.98 15.95 -10.71
N LYS A 819 54.64 15.87 -9.42
CA LYS A 819 54.67 14.61 -8.66
C LYS A 819 53.53 13.68 -9.10
N ALA A 820 53.87 12.43 -9.46
CA ALA A 820 52.89 11.44 -9.89
C ALA A 820 51.92 11.03 -8.76
N LEU A 821 50.66 10.79 -9.13
CA LEU A 821 49.56 10.41 -8.23
C LEU A 821 49.23 8.93 -8.40
N PRO A 822 49.79 8.01 -7.59
CA PRO A 822 49.46 6.60 -7.67
C PRO A 822 47.98 6.35 -7.33
N ARG A 823 47.40 5.29 -7.89
CA ARG A 823 46.00 4.91 -7.62
C ARG A 823 45.79 4.53 -6.16
N PHE A 824 46.77 3.88 -5.55
CA PHE A 824 46.79 3.68 -4.11
C PHE A 824 47.53 4.86 -3.48
N TYR A 825 46.80 5.76 -2.83
CA TYR A 825 47.28 7.05 -2.37
C TYR A 825 46.96 7.24 -0.88
N LYS A 826 48.01 7.42 -0.07
CA LYS A 826 47.93 7.62 1.39
C LYS A 826 46.99 6.61 2.10
N GLY A 827 47.15 5.32 1.81
CA GLY A 827 46.38 4.25 2.45
C GLY A 827 44.95 4.05 1.92
N GLY A 828 44.54 4.76 0.85
CA GLY A 828 43.25 4.59 0.19
C GLY A 828 43.35 4.44 -1.32
N ARG A 829 42.31 3.95 -1.98
CA ARG A 829 42.28 3.79 -3.45
C ARG A 829 41.50 4.93 -4.10
N LEU A 830 42.16 5.71 -4.96
CA LEU A 830 41.52 6.79 -5.72
C LEU A 830 40.58 6.22 -6.80
N PRO A 831 39.37 6.81 -6.96
CA PRO A 831 38.45 6.46 -8.03
C PRO A 831 38.96 6.96 -9.39
N ARG A 832 38.62 6.24 -10.47
CA ARG A 832 38.93 6.67 -11.84
C ARG A 832 37.85 7.65 -12.35
N SER A 833 38.22 8.57 -13.23
CA SER A 833 37.26 9.35 -14.02
C SER A 833 36.78 8.55 -15.24
N THR A 834 35.77 9.10 -15.93
CA THR A 834 35.20 8.51 -17.14
C THR A 834 36.11 8.63 -18.37
N LYS A 835 36.94 9.69 -18.45
CA LYS A 835 37.96 9.88 -19.50
C LYS A 835 39.35 9.61 -18.92
N ASN A 836 40.23 9.02 -19.74
CA ASN A 836 41.60 8.70 -19.32
C ASN A 836 42.54 9.91 -19.32
N HIS A 837 42.22 10.99 -20.03
CA HIS A 837 43.03 12.20 -20.05
C HIS A 837 42.12 13.42 -20.04
N LEU A 838 42.23 14.24 -18.99
CA LEU A 838 41.46 15.48 -18.83
C LEU A 838 42.38 16.71 -18.82
N GLY A 839 43.69 16.52 -18.73
CA GLY A 839 44.66 17.61 -18.76
C GLY A 839 44.72 18.38 -17.44
N LYS A 840 45.12 19.65 -17.51
CA LYS A 840 45.26 20.53 -16.33
C LYS A 840 43.87 20.98 -15.84
N LEU A 841 43.59 20.75 -14.56
CA LEU A 841 42.30 21.04 -13.91
C LEU A 841 42.50 21.92 -12.68
N ASP A 842 41.72 22.99 -12.60
CA ASP A 842 41.39 23.74 -11.38
C ASP A 842 40.01 23.32 -10.87
N LEU A 843 39.48 23.95 -9.80
CA LEU A 843 38.19 23.57 -9.24
C LEU A 843 37.03 23.72 -10.25
N LEU A 844 37.02 24.80 -11.04
CA LEU A 844 35.98 25.04 -12.05
C LEU A 844 36.03 23.98 -13.14
N GLY A 845 37.22 23.70 -13.67
CA GLY A 845 37.44 22.63 -14.63
C GLY A 845 37.06 21.26 -14.06
N ALA A 846 37.37 20.99 -12.79
CA ALA A 846 37.02 19.74 -12.12
C ALA A 846 35.50 19.56 -11.94
N ILE A 847 34.75 20.62 -11.63
CA ILE A 847 33.27 20.58 -11.60
C ILE A 847 32.72 20.33 -13.02
N GLU A 848 33.23 21.06 -14.01
CA GLU A 848 32.83 20.98 -15.42
C GLU A 848 32.99 19.56 -15.99
N VAL A 849 34.18 18.95 -15.85
CA VAL A 849 34.45 17.59 -16.33
C VAL A 849 34.00 16.51 -15.36
N SER A 850 33.55 16.92 -14.16
CA SER A 850 33.18 16.02 -13.07
C SER A 850 34.31 15.03 -12.74
N SER A 851 35.54 15.51 -12.60
CA SER A 851 36.72 14.69 -12.24
C SER A 851 36.46 13.90 -10.95
N ASN A 852 36.79 12.62 -10.87
CA ASN A 852 36.69 11.86 -9.61
C ASN A 852 37.95 12.01 -8.75
N PRO A 853 39.19 11.82 -9.28
CA PRO A 853 40.41 11.98 -8.52
C PRO A 853 40.53 13.36 -7.87
N TYR A 854 40.16 14.45 -8.57
CA TYR A 854 40.28 15.81 -8.04
C TYR A 854 39.54 15.98 -6.72
N PHE A 855 38.26 15.57 -6.64
CA PHE A 855 37.48 15.73 -5.41
C PHE A 855 37.93 14.79 -4.29
N SER A 856 38.43 13.60 -4.63
CA SER A 856 39.03 12.71 -3.63
C SER A 856 40.31 13.32 -3.03
N LEU A 857 41.15 13.97 -3.84
CA LEU A 857 42.31 14.70 -3.37
C LEU A 857 41.93 15.96 -2.60
N LEU A 858 40.90 16.67 -3.05
CA LEU A 858 40.35 17.82 -2.33
C LEU A 858 39.94 17.42 -0.91
N ALA A 859 39.22 16.30 -0.77
CA ALA A 859 38.82 15.77 0.53
C ALA A 859 39.98 15.22 1.37
N GLY A 860 40.98 14.62 0.72
CA GLY A 860 42.10 13.96 1.41
C GLY A 860 43.21 14.90 1.86
N ASP A 861 43.57 15.86 1.01
CA ASP A 861 44.79 16.65 1.15
C ASP A 861 44.53 18.11 1.52
N ILE A 862 43.34 18.64 1.19
CA ILE A 862 43.02 20.06 1.40
C ILE A 862 42.13 20.28 2.61
N LEU A 863 41.15 19.40 2.87
CA LEU A 863 40.31 19.52 4.05
C LEU A 863 41.10 19.28 5.33
N SER A 864 40.80 20.07 6.37
CA SER A 864 41.47 19.99 7.67
C SER A 864 41.22 18.66 8.37
N SER A 865 39.99 18.14 8.30
CA SER A 865 39.62 16.83 8.84
C SER A 865 38.74 16.02 7.86
N PRO A 866 38.90 14.69 7.77
CA PRO A 866 37.98 13.81 7.03
C PRO A 866 36.50 13.99 7.44
N ASN A 867 36.25 14.31 8.71
CA ASN A 867 34.91 14.49 9.25
C ASN A 867 34.24 15.81 8.85
N ASP A 868 35.01 16.78 8.32
CA ASP A 868 34.47 18.05 7.84
C ASP A 868 33.46 17.83 6.70
N MET A 869 33.67 16.81 5.85
CA MET A 869 32.70 16.46 4.81
C MET A 869 31.37 15.97 5.38
N ALA A 870 31.40 15.13 6.42
CA ALA A 870 30.18 14.66 7.09
C ALA A 870 29.47 15.82 7.79
N ALA A 871 30.22 16.72 8.41
CA ALA A 871 29.70 17.94 9.01
C ALA A 871 29.05 18.85 7.96
N ALA A 872 29.71 19.08 6.82
CA ALA A 872 29.19 19.86 5.69
C ALA A 872 27.89 19.26 5.13
N ALA A 873 27.88 17.96 4.87
CA ALA A 873 26.68 17.24 4.45
C ALA A 873 25.51 17.43 5.44
N SER A 874 25.78 17.31 6.75
CA SER A 874 24.75 17.53 7.78
C SER A 874 24.29 18.99 7.85
N LYS A 875 25.17 19.97 7.57
CA LYS A 875 24.80 21.39 7.49
C LYS A 875 23.81 21.66 6.34
N PHE A 876 23.92 20.93 5.22
CA PHE A 876 22.96 20.94 4.11
C PHE A 876 21.70 20.07 4.34
N SER A 877 21.47 19.58 5.56
CA SER A 877 20.34 18.72 5.95
C SER A 877 20.37 17.28 5.41
N TYR A 878 21.51 16.80 4.91
CA TYR A 878 21.67 15.36 4.65
C TYR A 878 21.74 14.56 5.96
N GLY A 879 21.32 13.30 5.89
CA GLY A 879 21.29 12.39 7.05
C GLY A 879 20.22 12.73 8.10
N LYS A 880 19.35 13.72 7.85
CA LYS A 880 18.24 14.13 8.71
C LYS A 880 16.98 14.35 7.88
N ARG A 881 15.81 14.18 8.50
CA ARG A 881 14.52 14.54 7.88
C ARG A 881 14.49 16.04 7.59
N THR A 882 14.03 16.44 6.42
CA THR A 882 13.91 17.85 6.02
C THR A 882 12.82 18.57 6.81
N GLY A 883 11.82 17.84 7.30
CA GLY A 883 10.70 18.39 8.05
C GLY A 883 9.48 18.71 7.18
N ILE A 884 9.43 18.17 5.95
CA ILE A 884 8.29 18.34 5.05
C ILE A 884 6.97 17.97 5.72
N ASP A 885 5.91 18.59 5.24
CA ASP A 885 4.56 18.37 5.70
C ASP A 885 3.88 17.08 5.19
N LEU A 886 4.66 16.00 5.11
CA LEU A 886 4.18 14.66 4.78
C LEU A 886 4.64 13.62 5.82
N PRO A 887 3.85 12.58 6.07
CA PRO A 887 4.24 11.51 6.99
C PRO A 887 5.31 10.60 6.39
N ALA A 888 6.04 9.89 7.26
CA ALA A 888 6.98 8.82 6.90
C ALA A 888 8.17 9.23 5.99
N GLU A 889 8.63 10.48 6.09
CA GLU A 889 9.90 10.92 5.50
C GLU A 889 11.08 10.10 6.05
N ILE A 890 12.00 9.70 5.18
CA ILE A 890 13.24 9.04 5.58
C ILE A 890 14.40 10.05 5.66
N SER A 891 15.37 9.79 6.54
CA SER A 891 16.47 10.72 6.82
C SER A 891 17.67 10.61 5.86
N GLY A 892 17.74 9.57 5.04
CA GLY A 892 19.01 9.19 4.40
C GLY A 892 20.06 8.77 5.44
N GLN A 893 21.32 8.67 5.01
CA GLN A 893 22.44 8.27 5.86
C GLN A 893 23.74 8.92 5.39
N ILE A 894 24.56 9.34 6.34
CA ILE A 894 25.93 9.84 6.14
C ILE A 894 26.92 8.81 6.71
N PRO A 895 28.05 8.52 6.03
CA PRO A 895 29.09 7.65 6.55
C PRO A 895 29.66 8.10 7.90
N LYS A 896 30.09 7.13 8.72
CA LYS A 896 30.67 7.38 10.05
C LYS A 896 32.14 6.93 10.19
N ASP A 897 32.67 6.26 9.17
CA ASP A 897 33.98 5.60 9.16
C ASP A 897 35.06 6.42 8.42
N LEU A 898 34.83 7.72 8.18
CA LEU A 898 35.68 8.54 7.30
C LEU A 898 37.10 8.77 7.82
N GLU A 899 37.30 8.77 9.13
CA GLU A 899 38.63 8.94 9.75
C GLU A 899 39.53 7.72 9.55
N THR A 900 38.95 6.50 9.63
CA THR A 900 39.69 5.24 9.56
C THR A 900 39.69 4.63 8.16
N ASN A 901 38.68 4.93 7.34
CA ASN A 901 38.52 4.39 5.99
C ASN A 901 38.80 5.45 4.91
N ARG A 902 40.08 5.58 4.53
CA ARG A 902 40.52 6.54 3.52
C ARG A 902 39.87 6.32 2.14
N THR A 903 39.64 5.07 1.75
CA THR A 903 38.92 4.75 0.50
C THR A 903 37.44 5.19 0.60
N GLY A 904 36.83 5.03 1.77
CA GLY A 904 35.50 5.54 2.10
C GLY A 904 35.42 7.06 1.99
N LEU A 905 36.42 7.79 2.51
CA LEU A 905 36.56 9.24 2.35
C LEU A 905 36.60 9.66 0.87
N TYR A 906 37.49 9.04 0.09
CA TYR A 906 37.62 9.33 -1.35
C TYR A 906 36.34 9.05 -2.13
N SER A 907 35.61 8.00 -1.75
CA SER A 907 34.34 7.60 -2.35
C SER A 907 33.19 8.51 -1.94
N MET A 908 33.13 8.94 -0.68
CA MET A 908 32.13 9.90 -0.21
C MET A 908 32.32 11.26 -0.87
N ALA A 909 33.56 11.70 -1.10
CA ALA A 909 33.86 12.99 -1.74
C ALA A 909 33.23 13.14 -3.14
N ILE A 910 32.91 12.01 -3.79
CA ILE A 910 32.23 11.95 -5.10
C ILE A 910 30.76 11.54 -5.00
N GLY A 911 30.21 11.42 -3.79
CA GLY A 911 28.80 11.09 -3.52
C GLY A 911 28.47 9.60 -3.52
N GLN A 912 29.46 8.74 -3.29
CA GLN A 912 29.31 7.28 -3.14
C GLN A 912 29.61 6.84 -1.68
N HIS A 913 30.02 5.58 -1.47
CA HIS A 913 30.13 4.93 -0.15
C HIS A 913 28.74 4.71 0.48
N THR A 914 28.63 4.72 1.81
CA THR A 914 27.37 4.57 2.55
C THR A 914 26.51 5.85 2.60
N LEU A 915 26.84 6.85 1.77
CA LEU A 915 26.04 8.07 1.61
C LEU A 915 24.78 7.78 0.78
N VAL A 916 23.61 7.92 1.40
CA VAL A 916 22.32 7.88 0.70
C VAL A 916 21.46 9.08 1.06
N VAL A 917 20.86 9.71 0.06
CA VAL A 917 20.05 10.93 0.21
C VAL A 917 18.75 10.83 -0.58
N THR A 918 17.76 11.64 -0.22
CA THR A 918 16.51 11.76 -0.98
C THR A 918 16.58 12.87 -2.04
N PRO A 919 15.80 12.78 -3.13
CA PRO A 919 15.64 13.89 -4.07
C PRO A 919 15.18 15.21 -3.42
N LEU A 920 14.32 15.12 -2.40
CA LEU A 920 13.89 16.28 -1.62
C LEU A 920 15.07 16.93 -0.86
N GLN A 921 15.90 16.15 -0.19
CA GLN A 921 17.11 16.66 0.48
C GLN A 921 18.06 17.35 -0.50
N THR A 922 18.22 16.79 -1.70
CA THR A 922 19.03 17.41 -2.77
C THR A 922 18.46 18.77 -3.18
N SER A 923 17.13 18.90 -3.24
CA SER A 923 16.45 20.15 -3.57
C SER A 923 16.68 21.22 -2.49
N VAL A 924 16.68 20.83 -1.22
CA VAL A 924 17.03 21.72 -0.09
C VAL A 924 18.48 22.21 -0.19
N MET A 925 19.43 21.33 -0.52
CA MET A 925 20.83 21.71 -0.72
C MET A 925 20.99 22.72 -1.86
N LEU A 926 20.36 22.48 -3.01
CA LEU A 926 20.41 23.39 -4.16
C LEU A 926 19.69 24.72 -3.90
N SER A 927 18.60 24.71 -3.12
CA SER A 927 17.92 25.94 -2.70
C SER A 927 18.82 26.81 -1.84
N ALA A 928 19.58 26.23 -0.92
CA ALA A 928 20.60 26.98 -0.18
C ALA A 928 21.68 27.57 -1.09
N LEU A 929 22.10 26.87 -2.14
CA LEU A 929 23.03 27.46 -3.12
C LEU A 929 22.36 28.61 -3.90
N ALA A 930 21.09 28.45 -4.29
CA ALA A 930 20.35 29.46 -5.04
C ALA A 930 20.12 30.75 -4.23
N ASN A 931 19.72 30.64 -2.95
CA ASN A 931 19.28 31.76 -2.12
C ASN A 931 20.38 32.39 -1.24
N GLY A 932 21.64 31.99 -1.38
CA GLY A 932 22.75 32.57 -0.61
C GLY A 932 22.99 31.95 0.77
N GLY A 933 22.66 30.67 0.95
CA GLY A 933 23.01 29.87 2.12
C GLY A 933 21.87 29.65 3.11
N THR A 934 20.64 30.06 2.81
CA THR A 934 19.50 29.88 3.72
C THR A 934 18.93 28.47 3.54
N ILE A 935 19.02 27.64 4.57
CA ILE A 935 18.38 26.32 4.59
C ILE A 935 16.93 26.48 5.02
N LEU A 936 16.01 26.26 4.08
CA LEU A 936 14.57 26.35 4.28
C LEU A 936 13.96 24.97 4.53
N THR A 937 12.96 24.92 5.41
CA THR A 937 12.12 23.72 5.58
C THR A 937 11.13 23.64 4.40
N PRO A 938 11.17 22.57 3.59
CA PRO A 938 10.23 22.42 2.49
C PRO A 938 8.80 22.24 3.02
N HIS A 939 7.81 22.83 2.36
CA HIS A 939 6.41 22.69 2.75
C HIS A 939 5.47 22.65 1.54
N ILE A 940 4.31 22.01 1.73
CA ILE A 940 3.28 21.75 0.73
C ILE A 940 1.99 22.52 1.04
N VAL A 941 1.68 22.86 2.30
CA VAL A 941 0.46 23.58 2.70
C VAL A 941 0.74 25.07 2.85
N LYS A 942 0.01 25.88 2.09
CA LYS A 942 0.14 27.35 2.07
C LYS A 942 -0.45 27.99 3.33
N GLY A 943 0.14 29.09 3.79
CA GLY A 943 -0.44 29.96 4.83
C GLY A 943 -0.15 29.57 6.28
N LYS A 944 0.58 28.48 6.53
CA LYS A 944 1.22 28.26 7.83
C LYS A 944 2.58 28.94 7.80
N SER A 945 2.66 30.10 8.44
CA SER A 945 3.91 30.57 9.07
C SER A 945 4.27 29.56 10.17
N LEU A 946 4.63 28.34 9.76
CA LEU A 946 5.53 27.54 10.58
C LEU A 946 6.68 28.48 10.84
N SER A 947 7.09 28.63 12.09
CA SER A 947 8.38 29.21 12.43
C SER A 947 9.41 28.50 11.56
N LEU A 948 9.71 29.04 10.37
CA LEU A 948 10.56 28.41 9.39
C LEU A 948 11.88 28.32 10.13
N LYS A 949 12.28 27.11 10.51
CA LYS A 949 13.55 26.89 11.19
C LYS A 949 14.61 27.14 10.12
N THR A 950 14.90 28.41 9.90
CA THR A 950 15.88 28.89 8.95
C THR A 950 17.23 28.71 9.60
N LYS A 951 18.06 27.86 9.01
CA LYS A 951 19.47 27.78 9.37
C LYS A 951 20.27 28.53 8.33
N GLN A 952 21.02 29.53 8.75
CA GLN A 952 21.95 30.21 7.86
C GLN A 952 23.24 29.39 7.74
N LEU A 953 23.62 29.09 6.50
CA LEU A 953 24.92 28.55 6.14
C LEU A 953 25.83 29.69 5.70
N PRO A 954 27.12 29.72 6.12
CA PRO A 954 28.09 30.68 5.60
C PRO A 954 28.23 30.51 4.08
N MET A 955 27.83 31.50 3.29
CA MET A 955 27.88 31.41 1.84
C MET A 955 28.34 32.75 1.24
N PRO A 956 29.65 33.07 1.32
CA PRO A 956 30.19 34.27 0.69
C PRO A 956 29.83 34.34 -0.80
N THR A 957 29.56 35.55 -1.30
CA THR A 957 29.10 35.77 -2.69
C THR A 957 30.06 35.19 -3.73
N VAL A 958 31.37 35.28 -3.48
CA VAL A 958 32.41 34.71 -4.35
C VAL A 958 32.40 33.18 -4.35
N VAL A 959 32.20 32.53 -3.19
CA VAL A 959 32.10 31.06 -3.07
C VAL A 959 30.87 30.58 -3.84
N ARG A 960 29.72 31.21 -3.62
CA ARG A 960 28.49 30.92 -4.37
C ARG A 960 28.69 31.10 -5.88
N ARG A 961 29.34 32.19 -6.30
CA ARG A 961 29.62 32.46 -7.72
C ARG A 961 30.45 31.36 -8.37
N ILE A 962 31.51 30.88 -7.71
CA ILE A 962 32.35 29.78 -8.21
C ILE A 962 31.53 28.50 -8.40
N LEU A 963 30.68 28.16 -7.44
CA LEU A 963 29.82 26.97 -7.53
C LEU A 963 28.81 27.08 -8.67
N LEU A 964 28.14 28.25 -8.80
CA LEU A 964 27.19 28.50 -9.89
C LEU A 964 27.86 28.49 -11.27
N GLU A 965 29.01 29.13 -11.41
CA GLU A 965 29.80 29.11 -12.65
C GLU A 965 30.21 27.67 -13.02
N GLY A 966 30.64 26.87 -12.04
CA GLY A 966 30.91 25.45 -12.26
C GLY A 966 29.68 24.68 -12.77
N MET A 967 28.50 24.93 -12.18
CA MET A 967 27.23 24.32 -12.62
C MET A 967 26.80 24.81 -14.02
N HIS A 968 27.06 26.07 -14.35
CA HIS A 968 26.79 26.64 -15.68
C HIS A 968 27.64 25.94 -16.75
N ARG A 969 28.95 25.81 -16.53
CA ARG A 969 29.87 25.14 -17.46
C ARG A 969 29.49 23.68 -17.73
N VAL A 970 28.97 22.97 -16.73
CA VAL A 970 28.48 21.59 -16.90
C VAL A 970 27.32 21.52 -17.90
N VAL A 971 26.36 22.43 -17.81
CA VAL A 971 25.20 22.47 -18.73
C VAL A 971 25.64 22.88 -20.13
N VAL A 972 26.42 23.96 -20.26
CA VAL A 972 26.95 24.45 -21.54
C VAL A 972 27.76 23.37 -22.26
N LYS A 973 28.66 22.68 -21.54
CA LYS A 973 29.41 21.54 -22.09
C LYS A 973 28.50 20.42 -22.56
N SER A 974 27.44 20.11 -21.80
CA SER A 974 26.48 19.09 -22.20
C SER A 974 25.72 19.48 -23.48
N GLN A 975 25.37 20.77 -23.62
CA GLN A 975 24.74 21.32 -24.83
C GLN A 975 25.71 21.39 -26.03
N GLY A 976 27.03 21.44 -25.80
CA GLY A 976 28.03 21.38 -26.87
C GLY A 976 28.41 19.95 -27.26
N GLU A 977 29.03 19.21 -26.35
CA GLU A 977 29.65 17.90 -26.63
C GLU A 977 28.65 16.74 -26.69
N SER A 978 27.44 16.88 -26.11
CA SER A 978 26.50 15.76 -25.93
C SER A 978 25.15 15.97 -26.58
N LEU A 979 24.97 17.07 -27.31
CA LEU A 979 23.70 17.36 -27.97
C LEU A 979 23.34 16.29 -28.99
N PHE A 980 24.29 15.85 -29.82
CA PHE A 980 24.03 14.81 -30.83
C PHE A 980 23.51 13.49 -30.22
N SER A 981 24.14 13.02 -29.13
CA SER A 981 23.72 11.79 -28.46
C SER A 981 22.39 11.96 -27.73
N LEU A 982 22.14 13.14 -27.15
CA LEU A 982 20.86 13.47 -26.54
C LEU A 982 19.74 13.58 -27.58
N SER A 983 19.97 14.22 -28.73
CA SER A 983 19.01 14.30 -29.84
C SER A 983 18.66 12.92 -30.42
N ARG A 984 19.65 12.00 -30.47
CA ARG A 984 19.37 10.61 -30.85
C ARG A 984 18.52 9.89 -29.81
N LEU A 985 18.77 10.13 -28.52
CA LEU A 985 18.01 9.53 -27.42
C LEU A 985 16.56 10.05 -27.37
N TYR A 986 16.38 11.36 -27.53
CA TYR A 986 15.10 12.05 -27.56
C TYR A 986 14.57 12.22 -28.99
N ARG A 987 14.88 11.30 -29.91
CA ARG A 987 14.42 11.39 -31.32
C ARG A 987 12.91 11.47 -31.46
N LYS A 988 12.17 10.83 -30.55
CA LYS A 988 10.69 10.89 -30.48
C LYS A 988 10.16 12.14 -29.75
N HIS A 989 11.05 12.93 -29.16
CA HIS A 989 10.77 14.10 -28.32
C HIS A 989 11.76 15.26 -28.58
N PRO A 990 11.82 15.79 -29.80
CA PRO A 990 12.71 16.91 -30.13
C PRO A 990 12.45 18.14 -29.24
N GLU A 991 11.22 18.32 -28.74
CA GLU A 991 10.83 19.37 -27.80
C GLU A 991 11.71 19.39 -26.54
N ALA A 992 12.08 18.23 -26.00
CA ALA A 992 12.92 18.11 -24.82
C ALA A 992 14.31 18.73 -25.03
N ILE A 993 14.84 18.60 -26.25
CA ILE A 993 16.13 19.17 -26.64
C ILE A 993 16.01 20.65 -26.96
N SER A 994 14.92 21.06 -27.63
CA SER A 994 14.63 22.48 -27.86
C SER A 994 14.60 23.24 -26.54
N ASP A 995 13.76 22.80 -25.59
CA ASP A 995 13.66 23.41 -24.26
C ASP A 995 15.03 23.47 -23.55
N TYR A 996 15.82 22.39 -23.66
CA TYR A 996 17.14 22.34 -23.05
C TYR A 996 18.12 23.34 -23.66
N VAL A 997 18.04 23.60 -24.97
CA VAL A 997 18.87 24.58 -25.69
C VAL A 997 18.35 26.01 -25.45
N ASP A 998 17.04 26.20 -25.44
CA ASP A 998 16.39 27.51 -25.25
C ASP A 998 16.66 28.10 -23.85
N LEU A 999 16.81 27.22 -22.85
CA LEU A 999 17.21 27.58 -21.49
C LEU A 999 18.73 27.71 -21.31
N LYS A 1000 19.50 27.85 -22.39
CA LYS A 1000 20.92 28.21 -22.30
C LYS A 1000 21.10 29.49 -21.48
N ASP A 1001 22.08 29.46 -20.58
CA ASP A 1001 22.40 30.52 -19.61
C ASP A 1001 21.28 30.83 -18.60
N GLN A 1002 20.21 30.03 -18.56
CA GLN A 1002 19.12 30.14 -17.59
C GLN A 1002 18.98 28.89 -16.73
N LEU A 1003 19.40 27.71 -17.19
CA LEU A 1003 19.44 26.49 -16.40
C LEU A 1003 20.89 26.14 -16.06
N LEU A 1004 21.24 26.24 -14.78
CA LEU A 1004 22.53 25.83 -14.25
C LEU A 1004 22.36 24.50 -13.54
N GLY A 1005 23.30 23.56 -13.66
CA GLY A 1005 23.08 22.26 -13.03
C GLY A 1005 24.29 21.37 -12.91
N LYS A 1006 24.12 20.28 -12.16
CA LYS A 1006 25.10 19.21 -12.04
C LYS A 1006 24.45 17.87 -12.36
N THR A 1007 25.08 17.15 -13.28
CA THR A 1007 24.74 15.75 -13.57
C THR A 1007 25.37 14.82 -12.54
N GLY A 1008 24.63 13.76 -12.20
CA GLY A 1008 25.06 12.68 -11.32
C GLY A 1008 24.79 11.32 -11.98
N THR A 1009 25.81 10.47 -11.94
CA THR A 1009 25.63 9.02 -12.14
C THR A 1009 26.08 8.37 -10.84
N ALA A 1010 25.19 7.61 -10.22
CA ALA A 1010 25.47 6.91 -8.98
C ALA A 1010 25.42 5.41 -9.21
N GLU A 1011 26.47 4.73 -8.79
CA GLU A 1011 26.57 3.28 -8.87
C GLU A 1011 25.84 2.69 -7.65
N SER A 1012 24.95 1.74 -7.90
CA SER A 1012 24.20 0.99 -6.91
C SER A 1012 24.50 -0.48 -7.09
N ILE A 1013 24.95 -1.12 -6.01
CA ILE A 1013 25.30 -2.53 -5.96
C ILE A 1013 24.01 -3.27 -5.58
N GLU A 1014 23.34 -3.87 -6.57
CA GLU A 1014 22.08 -4.58 -6.35
C GLU A 1014 22.16 -6.00 -6.90
N ARG A 1015 21.48 -6.91 -6.21
CA ARG A 1015 21.30 -8.29 -6.66
C ARG A 1015 19.84 -8.50 -7.03
N LEU A 1016 19.55 -8.45 -8.33
CA LEU A 1016 18.19 -8.59 -8.85
C LEU A 1016 17.87 -10.02 -9.32
N ASP A 1017 18.87 -10.77 -9.76
CA ASP A 1017 18.75 -12.15 -10.22
C ASP A 1017 19.08 -13.16 -9.09
N LEU A 1018 18.66 -14.42 -9.29
CA LEU A 1018 18.99 -15.52 -8.40
C LEU A 1018 20.37 -16.14 -8.63
N ASP A 1019 20.96 -15.88 -9.80
CA ASP A 1019 22.30 -16.35 -10.21
C ASP A 1019 23.37 -15.95 -9.16
N LYS A 1020 24.17 -16.91 -8.69
CA LYS A 1020 25.26 -16.67 -7.71
C LYS A 1020 26.61 -16.37 -8.36
N GLU A 1021 26.85 -16.78 -9.61
CA GLU A 1021 28.09 -16.56 -10.35
C GLU A 1021 28.28 -15.13 -10.82
N LYS A 1022 27.23 -14.52 -11.39
CA LYS A 1022 27.34 -13.14 -11.90
C LYS A 1022 27.55 -12.10 -10.80
N GLY A 1023 27.52 -12.52 -9.54
CA GLY A 1023 27.81 -11.70 -8.37
C GLY A 1023 26.83 -10.54 -8.24
N ILE A 1024 27.19 -9.58 -7.39
CA ILE A 1024 26.38 -8.38 -7.24
C ILE A 1024 26.62 -7.47 -8.44
N LYS A 1025 25.53 -6.99 -9.05
CA LYS A 1025 25.60 -6.19 -10.27
C LYS A 1025 25.62 -4.71 -9.92
N ILE A 1026 26.38 -3.95 -10.70
CA ILE A 1026 26.41 -2.50 -10.58
C ILE A 1026 25.38 -1.92 -11.54
N TYR A 1027 24.41 -1.22 -10.99
CA TYR A 1027 23.41 -0.46 -11.73
C TYR A 1027 23.68 1.02 -11.59
N ASN A 1028 23.37 1.77 -12.64
CA ASN A 1028 23.49 3.22 -12.63
C ASN A 1028 22.14 3.87 -12.33
N HIS A 1029 22.17 4.82 -11.40
CA HIS A 1029 21.10 5.77 -11.14
C HIS A 1029 21.50 7.12 -11.70
N VAL A 1030 20.57 7.76 -12.41
CA VAL A 1030 20.80 9.04 -13.06
C VAL A 1030 20.15 10.14 -12.26
N TRP A 1031 20.90 11.21 -12.06
CA TRP A 1031 20.49 12.39 -11.33
C TRP A 1031 20.81 13.66 -12.12
N PHE A 1032 19.95 14.65 -12.01
CA PHE A 1032 20.26 16.03 -12.38
C PHE A 1032 19.73 16.95 -11.28
N GLY A 1033 20.60 17.82 -10.78
CA GLY A 1033 20.23 18.89 -9.86
C GLY A 1033 20.46 20.22 -10.54
N GLY A 1034 19.39 21.00 -10.73
CA GLY A 1034 19.43 22.26 -11.46
C GLY A 1034 18.82 23.43 -10.68
N ILE A 1035 19.29 24.63 -11.02
CA ILE A 1035 18.75 25.92 -10.59
C ILE A 1035 18.42 26.68 -11.86
N ALA A 1036 17.15 27.05 -12.01
CA ALA A 1036 16.68 27.90 -13.09
C ALA A 1036 16.76 29.38 -12.67
N PHE A 1037 17.03 30.24 -13.64
CA PHE A 1037 17.14 31.68 -13.50
C PHE A 1037 16.22 32.39 -14.50
N GLU A 1038 15.47 33.37 -14.02
CA GLU A 1038 14.61 34.23 -14.82
C GLU A 1038 15.38 35.51 -15.21
N LYS A 1039 15.35 35.88 -16.51
CA LYS A 1039 15.98 37.10 -17.04
C LYS A 1039 15.17 38.33 -16.62
N SER A 1040 15.38 38.85 -15.41
CA SER A 1040 14.72 40.10 -14.99
C SER A 1040 15.43 41.32 -15.61
N LYS A 1041 14.66 42.33 -16.05
CA LYS A 1041 15.20 43.63 -16.47
C LYS A 1041 15.39 44.61 -15.32
N GLU A 1042 14.63 44.51 -14.24
CA GLU A 1042 14.75 45.38 -13.06
C GLU A 1042 14.20 44.67 -11.81
N LEU A 1043 15.04 44.39 -10.81
CA LEU A 1043 14.96 44.93 -9.45
C LEU A 1043 16.04 44.28 -8.56
N PHE A 1044 16.63 45.13 -7.71
CA PHE A 1044 17.60 44.88 -6.65
C PHE A 1044 17.36 43.61 -5.80
N VAL A 1045 17.78 42.41 -6.23
CA VAL A 1045 18.35 41.35 -5.36
C VAL A 1045 19.13 40.38 -6.26
N SER A 1046 20.46 40.36 -6.09
CA SER A 1046 21.48 39.57 -6.82
C SER A 1046 22.02 40.16 -8.14
N LYS A 1047 23.29 40.59 -8.11
CA LYS A 1047 24.13 40.85 -9.30
C LYS A 1047 24.64 39.53 -9.87
N ASP A 1048 23.75 38.55 -10.05
CA ASP A 1048 24.11 37.29 -10.68
C ASP A 1048 24.11 37.47 -12.21
N PRO A 1049 25.13 36.98 -12.94
CA PRO A 1049 25.21 37.16 -14.39
C PRO A 1049 24.09 36.42 -15.15
N TYR A 1050 23.39 35.51 -14.48
CA TYR A 1050 22.33 34.67 -15.06
C TYR A 1050 20.91 35.19 -14.79
N GLY A 1051 20.76 36.24 -13.96
CA GLY A 1051 19.46 36.78 -13.53
C GLY A 1051 19.07 36.33 -12.12
N THR A 1052 17.78 36.26 -11.83
CA THR A 1052 17.26 35.89 -10.49
C THR A 1052 16.88 34.42 -10.45
N PRO A 1053 17.33 33.62 -9.46
CA PRO A 1053 16.88 32.23 -9.31
C PRO A 1053 15.35 32.17 -9.18
N ASP A 1054 14.68 31.36 -9.99
CA ASP A 1054 13.22 31.19 -9.92
C ASP A 1054 12.79 29.80 -9.46
N LEU A 1055 13.55 28.75 -9.80
CA LEU A 1055 13.25 27.37 -9.42
C LEU A 1055 14.50 26.55 -9.10
N VAL A 1056 14.33 25.58 -8.20
CA VAL A 1056 15.22 24.42 -8.07
C VAL A 1056 14.50 23.20 -8.63
N VAL A 1057 15.19 22.43 -9.48
CA VAL A 1057 14.64 21.21 -10.08
C VAL A 1057 15.61 20.05 -9.86
N VAL A 1058 15.14 18.97 -9.26
CA VAL A 1058 15.88 17.72 -9.10
C VAL A 1058 15.16 16.61 -9.83
N VAL A 1059 15.86 15.95 -10.75
CA VAL A 1059 15.36 14.80 -11.49
C VAL A 1059 16.18 13.58 -11.08
N TYR A 1060 15.50 12.52 -10.65
CA TYR A 1060 16.08 11.24 -10.27
C TYR A 1060 15.44 10.13 -11.09
N LEU A 1061 16.27 9.32 -11.77
CA LEU A 1061 15.85 8.21 -12.60
C LEU A 1061 16.55 6.93 -12.12
N ARG A 1062 15.79 6.03 -11.49
CA ARG A 1062 16.30 4.72 -11.05
C ARG A 1062 16.62 3.87 -12.28
N TYR A 1063 17.70 3.11 -12.24
CA TYR A 1063 18.21 2.32 -13.38
C TYR A 1063 18.38 3.12 -14.70
N GLY A 1064 18.74 4.41 -14.59
CA GLY A 1064 19.06 5.26 -15.72
C GLY A 1064 20.30 4.79 -16.50
N GLY A 1065 20.59 5.44 -17.62
CA GLY A 1065 21.74 5.12 -18.45
C GLY A 1065 22.92 6.04 -18.16
N PHE A 1066 22.80 7.30 -18.56
CA PHE A 1066 23.88 8.29 -18.48
C PHE A 1066 23.38 9.56 -17.80
N GLY A 1067 24.21 10.16 -16.94
CA GLY A 1067 23.85 11.33 -16.12
C GLY A 1067 23.28 12.53 -16.89
N LYS A 1068 23.62 12.67 -18.18
CA LYS A 1068 23.22 13.81 -19.04
C LYS A 1068 21.75 13.74 -19.49
N GLU A 1069 21.08 12.61 -19.30
CA GLU A 1069 19.73 12.35 -19.82
C GLU A 1069 18.62 13.05 -19.03
N ALA A 1070 18.90 13.40 -17.78
CA ALA A 1070 17.95 14.07 -16.89
C ALA A 1070 17.90 15.59 -17.06
N GLY A 1071 18.92 16.20 -17.69
CA GLY A 1071 18.95 17.65 -17.96
C GLY A 1071 17.79 18.13 -18.84
N PRO A 1072 17.53 17.48 -20.00
CA PRO A 1072 16.36 17.80 -20.85
C PRO A 1072 15.00 17.68 -20.15
N ILE A 1073 14.86 16.76 -19.20
CA ILE A 1073 13.63 16.62 -18.39
C ILE A 1073 13.46 17.84 -17.49
N ALA A 1074 14.53 18.27 -16.82
CA ALA A 1074 14.50 19.46 -15.98
C ALA A 1074 14.17 20.73 -16.77
N ALA A 1075 14.68 20.85 -18.00
CA ALA A 1075 14.34 21.96 -18.88
C ALA A 1075 12.85 21.99 -19.26
N GLN A 1076 12.26 20.87 -19.66
CA GLN A 1076 10.82 20.79 -19.95
C GLN A 1076 9.96 21.20 -18.75
N ILE A 1077 10.36 20.81 -17.53
CA ILE A 1077 9.68 21.21 -16.30
C ILE A 1077 9.73 22.73 -16.11
N VAL A 1078 10.89 23.36 -16.32
CA VAL A 1078 11.07 24.81 -16.20
C VAL A 1078 10.25 25.54 -17.27
N SER A 1079 10.31 25.10 -18.53
CA SER A 1079 9.50 25.67 -19.62
C SER A 1079 8.01 25.57 -19.30
N LYS A 1080 7.52 24.39 -18.90
CA LYS A 1080 6.11 24.17 -18.58
C LYS A 1080 5.65 24.99 -17.38
N TRP A 1081 6.49 25.12 -16.35
CA TRP A 1081 6.18 25.99 -15.22
C TRP A 1081 5.99 27.45 -15.64
N ARG A 1082 6.89 27.98 -16.48
CA ARG A 1082 6.83 29.37 -16.93
C ARG A 1082 5.60 29.63 -17.79
N GLU A 1083 5.22 28.67 -18.64
CA GLU A 1083 3.96 28.68 -19.39
C GLU A 1083 2.75 28.75 -18.45
N LEU A 1084 2.66 27.85 -17.46
CA LEU A 1084 1.55 27.81 -16.49
C LEU A 1084 1.50 29.08 -15.63
N LYS A 1085 2.66 29.58 -15.18
CA LYS A 1085 2.78 30.84 -14.41
C LYS A 1085 2.27 32.02 -15.23
N ALA A 1086 2.54 32.07 -16.54
CA ALA A 1086 2.03 33.10 -17.43
C ALA A 1086 0.51 32.97 -17.65
N ALA A 1087 0.01 31.78 -17.96
CA ALA A 1087 -1.41 31.52 -18.22
C ALA A 1087 -2.31 31.88 -17.02
N HIS A 1088 -1.89 31.51 -15.80
CA HIS A 1088 -2.66 31.81 -14.58
C HIS A 1088 -2.45 33.23 -14.04
N LYS A 1089 -1.41 33.95 -14.48
CA LYS A 1089 -1.28 35.40 -14.23
C LYS A 1089 -2.30 36.19 -15.04
N ILE A 1090 -2.52 35.83 -16.31
CA ILE A 1090 -3.48 36.50 -17.20
C ILE A 1090 -4.92 36.31 -16.69
N LYS A 1091 -5.27 35.10 -16.22
CA LYS A 1091 -6.60 34.79 -15.63
C LYS A 1091 -6.91 35.50 -14.30
N LYS A 1092 -5.95 36.16 -13.65
CA LYS A 1092 -6.18 36.98 -12.44
C LYS A 1092 -6.43 38.46 -12.75
N ILE A 1093 -6.13 38.89 -13.97
CA ILE A 1093 -6.27 40.27 -14.43
C ILE A 1093 -7.62 40.47 -15.16
N HIS A 1094 -8.17 39.39 -15.70
CA HIS A 1094 -9.57 39.28 -16.13
C HIS A 1094 -10.43 38.69 -15.00
#